data_AF-A0A480BVB1-F1
#
_entry.id   AF-A0A480BVB1-F1
#
_cell.length_a   1.000
_cell.length_b   1.000
_cell.length_c   1.000
_cell.angle_alpha   90.00
_cell.angle_beta   90.00
_cell.angle_gamma   90.00
#
_symmetry.space_group_name_H-M   'P 1'
#
loop_
_entity.id
_entity.type
_entity.pdbx_description
1 polymer ?
#
loop_
_entity_poly.entity_id
_entity_poly.type
_entity_poly.pdbx_seq_one_letter_code
_entity_poly.pdbx_strand_id
1 'polypeptide(L)'
;MDERPHLIVIGNGMAASRAVDELLAHAPQRYRITVVGAEGQPAYNRVLLSAALAGDVPPDGLVLRPAHDLAEHGVEVISGRRVIAIERAARCLRLDDGERLHYDRVLLATGARAVRPDVPRAQLPGVIAFRTLAHLQHVLDACRGGGQAVVVGGGLLGLETAAGLARQGLEVTVLHAADHILNRQLDAPAAAVVQRALEARGIRFELSARCTALTGDARVEAVELGDGRRVAAQLVVFAVGISPRTELAREAGIACNRGVLVDDALATSDPLIDAIGECAEHRGVCYGVVAPLYEQAAVWARRVAGDDAAAYAGSVVSAQLKVSGVDVFSAGQIEPQDGEALVLHDPTAGVYRRLNVRGDRVVGAVLVGDVADGPWFQQLIDARTDVAAARQVLLFGRALAEPRLKRVEASASCEDKPMQKTRVVVIGNGMVGQHLVDTLAETAADRFALTVCGEESRPAYDRVHLSEYFGDKTADELALTTPAFYARHGFELRTATAVTAIDRAARTVTTAAGEELPYDKLVIASGSYPFVPPVPGRDRPGCFVYRTLDDLDAIRAAAQGARVGVVVGGGLLGLEAANALKSLGLEAHVVEFAPQLMAVQLDAGGGALLRRKIEALGVGVHTGRNTRQIVDGESCRHRMQFADGEHLETDLIVFSAGIRPRDELARSCGLEVGERGGIVVDDRCRTGDPDIYAIGECALWDGRIFGLVAPGYQMAKTVAAELSGGQGAFAGADMSTKLKLLGVDVGSIGDAHARTPGALCYTYQDDLAGVYKKIVVDAEGRRLLGAVLVGDAADYGSLLQFCLNGIDLPAQPQALILPDAGGKPALGPDKLPAEAQICSCHDVSKGAIVAAIDEGCTTVGDLKTCTKAGTGCGGCVPLVKSLLEVELTKRGLAVNTDICEHFPYTRQDLYQLVRVGEIRTFDALLDRHGRGRGCDICKPAVASILAACWNEYVLKPAHEGLQDSNDRFLANIQKDGTYSVVPRVPGGEITPQKLAVLADVAQEFDLYTKVTGGQRIDLFGARLDQLPAIWKRLVDAGFESGHAYAKAVRTVKSCVGSTWCRYGVDDSVGLAILLEERYKGLRAPHKLKFAVSGCTRECAEAQSKDVGVIATEQGWNLYLCGNGGMKPRHADLFATGLDTSTLIRYVDRFLMFYIKSADRLQRTSVWRDNLDGGIDYLRDVIIDDRLGIAAELEAQMGHVIDTYECEWKKTLDDPERLRRFKPFVNSDTPDETIHFVRERGQVRPARTDEKPSEVTEHA
;
A
#
# COMPACT_ATOMS: atom_id res chain seq x y z
N MET A 1 33.14 7.53 40.95
CA MET A 1 31.80 8.09 41.19
C MET A 1 31.36 8.72 39.88
N ASP A 2 30.10 8.57 39.51
CA ASP A 2 29.56 9.25 38.32
C ASP A 2 29.57 10.76 38.58
N GLU A 3 30.28 11.52 37.74
CA GLU A 3 30.45 12.98 37.91
C GLU A 3 29.28 13.78 37.33
N ARG A 4 28.32 13.12 36.68
CA ARG A 4 27.14 13.77 36.09
C ARG A 4 26.16 14.21 37.19
N PRO A 5 25.52 15.40 37.05
CA PRO A 5 24.46 15.82 37.97
C PRO A 5 23.32 14.79 38.02
N HIS A 6 22.83 14.49 39.22
CA HIS A 6 21.78 13.52 39.44
C HIS A 6 20.40 14.15 39.31
N LEU A 7 19.70 13.79 38.24
CA LEU A 7 18.31 14.13 37.98
C LEU A 7 17.40 13.01 38.49
N ILE A 8 16.46 13.33 39.39
CA ILE A 8 15.42 12.40 39.82
C ILE A 8 14.06 12.80 39.25
N VAL A 9 13.41 11.88 38.53
CA VAL A 9 12.04 12.04 38.03
C VAL A 9 11.08 11.32 38.97
N ILE A 10 10.15 12.06 39.57
CA ILE A 10 9.14 11.52 40.50
C ILE A 10 7.84 11.28 39.75
N GLY A 11 7.56 10.01 39.48
CA GLY A 11 6.46 9.52 38.66
C GLY A 11 6.97 8.72 37.47
N ASN A 12 6.31 7.59 37.18
CA ASN A 12 6.65 6.70 36.05
C ASN A 12 5.45 6.57 35.09
N GLY A 13 4.86 7.71 34.71
CA GLY A 13 3.72 7.79 33.80
C GLY A 13 4.10 8.34 32.43
N MET A 14 3.10 8.56 31.56
CA MET A 14 3.29 9.05 30.19
C MET A 14 4.13 10.34 30.11
N ALA A 15 3.89 11.32 30.99
CA ALA A 15 4.66 12.57 31.02
C ALA A 15 6.14 12.34 31.37
N ALA A 16 6.41 11.46 32.35
CA ALA A 16 7.77 11.14 32.78
C ALA A 16 8.54 10.38 31.69
N SER A 17 7.90 9.37 31.08
CA SER A 17 8.51 8.60 29.98
C SER A 17 8.87 9.52 28.83
N ARG A 18 7.93 10.38 28.39
CA ARG A 18 8.20 11.32 27.30
C ARG A 18 9.31 12.32 27.65
N ALA A 19 9.33 12.84 28.87
CA ALA A 19 10.36 13.77 29.30
C ALA A 19 11.77 13.15 29.31
N VAL A 20 11.88 11.88 29.70
CA VAL A 20 13.15 11.14 29.63
C VAL A 20 13.55 10.90 28.17
N ASP A 21 12.62 10.50 27.30
CA ASP A 21 12.92 10.27 25.88
C ASP A 21 13.41 11.54 25.18
N GLU A 22 12.71 12.66 25.36
CA GLU A 22 13.09 13.97 24.81
C GLU A 22 14.44 14.44 25.35
N LEU A 23 14.68 14.24 26.65
CA LEU A 23 15.96 14.59 27.26
C LEU A 23 17.11 13.75 26.72
N LEU A 24 16.91 12.45 26.53
CA LEU A 24 17.92 11.57 25.95
C LEU A 24 18.19 11.92 24.47
N ALA A 25 17.18 12.36 23.73
CA ALA A 25 17.34 12.82 22.35
C ALA A 25 18.16 14.12 22.26
N HIS A 26 17.96 15.06 23.19
CA HIS A 26 18.65 16.35 23.20
C HIS A 26 20.01 16.34 23.91
N ALA A 27 20.15 15.56 24.97
CA ALA A 27 21.32 15.59 25.85
C ALA A 27 21.56 14.23 26.57
N PRO A 28 21.91 13.16 25.82
CA PRO A 28 21.94 11.77 26.33
C PRO A 28 22.92 11.53 27.48
N GLN A 29 23.98 12.34 27.60
CA GLN A 29 25.03 12.15 28.61
C GLN A 29 25.05 13.24 29.70
N ARG A 30 24.10 14.17 29.70
CA ARG A 30 24.15 15.35 30.58
C ARG A 30 23.84 15.04 32.05
N TYR A 31 22.94 14.10 32.30
CA TYR A 31 22.49 13.76 33.64
C TYR A 31 22.66 12.27 33.93
N ARG A 32 22.88 11.94 35.20
CA ARG A 32 22.55 10.62 35.74
C ARG A 32 21.07 10.65 36.07
N ILE A 33 20.26 9.74 35.54
CA ILE A 33 18.79 9.81 35.65
C ILE A 33 18.27 8.64 36.49
N THR A 34 17.45 8.95 37.51
CA THR A 34 16.67 7.94 38.25
C THR A 34 15.18 8.29 38.16
N VAL A 35 14.34 7.34 37.74
CA VAL A 35 12.88 7.47 37.71
C VAL A 35 12.29 6.68 38.87
N VAL A 36 11.49 7.33 39.71
CA VAL A 36 10.84 6.69 40.87
C VAL A 36 9.33 6.62 40.67
N GLY A 37 8.78 5.42 40.64
CA GLY A 37 7.35 5.16 40.43
C GLY A 37 6.72 4.40 41.61
N ALA A 38 5.58 4.88 42.11
CA ALA A 38 4.84 4.21 43.17
C ALA A 38 4.07 2.95 42.70
N GLU A 39 3.86 2.80 41.40
CA GLU A 39 3.26 1.59 40.82
C GLU A 39 4.38 0.58 40.52
N GLY A 40 4.13 -0.72 40.75
CA GLY A 40 5.12 -1.78 40.54
C GLY A 40 5.33 -2.16 39.07
N GLN A 41 4.52 -1.63 38.16
CA GLN A 41 4.56 -1.94 36.74
C GLN A 41 5.40 -0.93 35.94
N PRO A 42 5.91 -1.30 34.75
CA PRO A 42 6.52 -0.36 33.82
C PRO A 42 5.58 0.79 33.44
N ALA A 43 6.13 1.87 32.88
CA ALA A 43 5.32 2.96 32.38
C ALA A 43 4.33 2.45 31.32
N TYR A 44 3.06 2.82 31.42
CA TYR A 44 2.00 2.31 30.56
C TYR A 44 1.02 3.42 30.13
N ASN A 45 0.34 3.20 29.01
CA ASN A 45 -0.62 4.11 28.43
C ASN A 45 -1.93 4.07 29.21
N ARG A 46 -2.10 5.03 30.12
CA ARG A 46 -3.25 5.10 31.02
C ARG A 46 -4.56 5.44 30.29
N VAL A 47 -4.49 6.01 29.09
CA VAL A 47 -5.66 6.32 28.25
C VAL A 47 -6.34 5.04 27.77
N LEU A 48 -5.54 4.00 27.50
CA LEU A 48 -6.01 2.73 26.97
C LEU A 48 -6.59 1.79 28.03
N LEU A 49 -6.67 2.18 29.31
CA LEU A 49 -7.24 1.34 30.36
C LEU A 49 -8.71 0.98 30.11
N SER A 50 -9.50 1.89 29.54
CA SER A 50 -10.90 1.60 29.18
C SER A 50 -11.00 0.69 27.96
N ALA A 51 -10.10 0.82 26.98
CA ALA A 51 -10.00 -0.09 25.84
C ALA A 51 -9.58 -1.51 26.29
N ALA A 52 -8.67 -1.60 27.25
CA ALA A 52 -8.31 -2.87 27.88
C ALA A 52 -9.48 -3.47 28.67
N LEU A 53 -10.27 -2.65 29.37
CA LEU A 53 -11.52 -3.10 29.99
C LEU A 53 -12.52 -3.63 28.95
N ALA A 54 -12.59 -3.04 27.76
CA ALA A 54 -13.43 -3.50 26.67
C ALA A 54 -12.91 -4.76 25.94
N GLY A 55 -11.65 -5.16 26.22
CA GLY A 55 -10.97 -6.28 25.57
C GLY A 55 -10.35 -5.94 24.21
N ASP A 56 -10.30 -4.66 23.84
CA ASP A 56 -9.74 -4.21 22.55
C ASP A 56 -8.20 -4.12 22.57
N VAL A 57 -7.61 -4.00 23.77
CA VAL A 57 -6.14 -3.97 23.98
C VAL A 57 -5.78 -4.96 25.09
N PRO A 58 -4.86 -5.91 24.88
CA PRO A 58 -4.40 -6.79 25.96
C PRO A 58 -3.61 -5.99 27.01
N PRO A 59 -3.61 -6.38 28.30
CA PRO A 59 -2.89 -5.66 29.37
C PRO A 59 -1.41 -5.39 29.06
N ASP A 60 -0.72 -6.30 28.38
CA ASP A 60 0.69 -6.14 27.98
C ASP A 60 0.86 -5.08 26.87
N GLY A 61 -0.16 -4.90 26.02
CA GLY A 61 -0.20 -3.85 24.99
C GLY A 61 -0.37 -2.44 25.55
N LEU A 62 -0.51 -2.29 26.88
CA LEU A 62 -0.54 -0.99 27.54
C LEU A 62 0.88 -0.47 27.83
N VAL A 63 1.89 -1.33 27.86
CA VAL A 63 3.27 -0.94 28.23
C VAL A 63 3.81 0.05 27.19
N LEU A 64 4.19 1.26 27.64
CA LEU A 64 4.79 2.28 26.76
C LEU A 64 6.22 1.92 26.40
N ARG A 65 6.93 1.37 27.38
CA ARG A 65 8.33 1.02 27.24
C ARG A 65 8.71 -0.10 28.22
N PRO A 66 9.35 -1.17 27.75
CA PRO A 66 9.95 -2.16 28.64
C PRO A 66 11.03 -1.55 29.53
N ALA A 67 11.16 -2.02 30.77
CA ALA A 67 12.13 -1.49 31.71
C ALA A 67 13.60 -1.68 31.29
N HIS A 68 13.89 -2.66 30.43
CA HIS A 68 15.25 -2.94 29.95
C HIS A 68 15.77 -1.84 29.01
N ASP A 69 14.92 -1.25 28.17
CA ASP A 69 15.30 -0.17 27.25
C ASP A 69 15.89 1.04 27.99
N LEU A 70 15.31 1.42 29.13
CA LEU A 70 15.80 2.54 29.93
C LEU A 70 17.16 2.22 30.56
N ALA A 71 17.38 0.97 30.96
CA ALA A 71 18.64 0.53 31.51
C ALA A 71 19.78 0.57 30.48
N GLU A 72 19.51 0.26 29.20
CA GLU A 72 20.49 0.39 28.11
C GLU A 72 20.96 1.84 27.90
N HIS A 73 20.12 2.82 28.24
CA HIS A 73 20.44 4.25 28.18
C HIS A 73 21.01 4.79 29.50
N GLY A 74 21.30 3.92 30.46
CA GLY A 74 21.84 4.30 31.77
C GLY A 74 20.83 5.02 32.67
N VAL A 75 19.53 4.84 32.44
CA VAL A 75 18.46 5.35 33.30
C VAL A 75 18.07 4.28 34.32
N GLU A 76 18.13 4.63 35.60
CA GLU A 76 17.72 3.77 36.70
C GLU A 76 16.21 3.92 36.97
N VAL A 77 15.48 2.82 37.13
CA VAL A 77 14.04 2.85 37.42
C VAL A 77 13.76 2.13 38.74
N ILE A 78 13.20 2.87 39.70
CA ILE A 78 12.78 2.36 41.01
C ILE A 78 11.25 2.24 41.01
N SER A 79 10.74 1.04 40.74
CA SER A 79 9.30 0.73 40.71
C SER A 79 8.76 0.28 42.07
N GLY A 80 7.48 0.51 42.31
CA GLY A 80 6.79 0.12 43.55
C GLY A 80 7.21 0.89 44.80
N ARG A 81 7.91 2.03 44.66
CA ARG A 81 8.38 2.86 45.78
C ARG A 81 7.75 4.25 45.72
N ARG A 82 7.26 4.74 46.85
CA ARG A 82 6.69 6.09 46.93
C ARG A 82 7.68 7.06 47.53
N VAL A 83 7.89 8.20 46.86
CA VAL A 83 8.54 9.35 47.50
C VAL A 83 7.55 9.98 48.48
N ILE A 84 7.93 10.01 49.77
CA ILE A 84 7.10 10.52 50.86
C ILE A 84 7.52 11.91 51.35
N ALA A 85 8.73 12.38 51.02
CA ALA A 85 9.17 13.73 51.35
C ALA A 85 10.28 14.24 50.43
N ILE A 86 10.32 15.56 50.20
CA ILE A 86 11.43 16.28 49.57
C ILE A 86 12.08 17.17 50.64
N GLU A 87 13.29 16.83 51.07
CA GLU A 87 14.05 17.59 52.07
C GLU A 87 14.97 18.60 51.36
N ARG A 88 14.41 19.74 50.97
CA ARG A 88 15.09 20.75 50.13
C ARG A 88 16.44 21.23 50.67
N ALA A 89 16.53 21.47 51.99
CA ALA A 89 17.76 21.91 52.63
C ALA A 89 18.90 20.89 52.54
N ALA A 90 18.57 19.59 52.59
CA ALA A 90 19.51 18.49 52.50
C ALA A 90 19.70 17.95 51.06
N ARG A 91 18.93 18.50 50.09
CA ARG A 91 18.86 18.04 48.69
C ARG A 91 18.69 16.52 48.59
N CYS A 92 17.72 15.98 49.31
CA CYS A 92 17.41 14.56 49.24
C CYS A 92 15.90 14.27 49.25
N LEU A 93 15.52 13.16 48.63
CA LEU A 93 14.20 12.56 48.66
C LEU A 93 14.17 11.42 49.67
N ARG A 94 13.05 11.24 50.38
CA ARG A 94 12.82 10.08 51.25
C ARG A 94 11.76 9.16 50.65
N LEU A 95 12.08 7.88 50.54
CA LEU A 95 11.16 6.83 50.10
C LEU A 95 10.37 6.24 51.27
N ASP A 96 9.30 5.50 50.97
CA ASP A 96 8.39 4.89 51.94
C ASP A 96 9.02 3.75 52.76
N ASP A 97 10.12 3.16 52.31
CA ASP A 97 10.92 2.19 53.07
C ASP A 97 12.04 2.82 53.91
N GLY A 98 12.15 4.15 53.88
CA GLY A 98 13.16 4.91 54.62
C GLY A 98 14.44 5.20 53.84
N GLU A 99 14.59 4.71 52.60
CA GLU A 99 15.74 5.04 51.75
C GLU A 99 15.80 6.55 51.44
N ARG A 100 17.02 7.09 51.34
CA ARG A 100 17.26 8.51 51.02
C ARG A 100 18.07 8.63 49.73
N LEU A 101 17.54 9.38 48.76
CA LEU A 101 18.19 9.64 47.47
C LEU A 101 18.59 11.11 47.37
N HIS A 102 19.89 11.39 47.24
CA HIS A 102 20.37 12.75 46.98
C HIS A 102 20.07 13.18 45.54
N TYR A 103 19.82 14.46 45.29
CA TYR A 103 19.54 14.98 43.95
C TYR A 103 20.27 16.30 43.68
N ASP A 104 20.60 16.54 42.41
CA ASP A 104 20.98 17.87 41.90
C ASP A 104 19.80 18.59 41.24
N ARG A 105 18.86 17.82 40.68
CA ARG A 105 17.59 18.34 40.12
C ARG A 105 16.46 17.32 40.29
N VAL A 106 15.23 17.81 40.44
CA VAL A 106 14.02 16.98 40.51
C VAL A 106 13.01 17.40 39.46
N LEU A 107 12.39 16.42 38.80
CA LEU A 107 11.20 16.62 37.97
C LEU A 107 9.98 15.97 38.64
N LEU A 108 8.98 16.78 38.99
CA LEU A 108 7.69 16.30 39.46
C LEU A 108 6.81 15.95 38.27
N ALA A 109 6.59 14.65 38.04
CA ALA A 109 5.69 14.10 37.03
C ALA A 109 4.64 13.19 37.70
N THR A 110 4.15 13.62 38.87
CA THR A 110 3.32 12.80 39.78
C THR A 110 1.89 12.58 39.28
N GLY A 111 1.46 13.32 38.26
CA GLY A 111 0.15 13.20 37.63
C GLY A 111 -1.01 13.55 38.59
N ALA A 112 -2.16 12.93 38.36
CA ALA A 112 -3.38 13.15 39.14
C ALA A 112 -3.93 11.87 39.81
N ARG A 113 -4.84 12.06 40.78
CA ARG A 113 -5.68 11.00 41.36
C ARG A 113 -7.10 11.07 40.80
N ALA A 114 -7.80 9.93 40.71
CA ALA A 114 -9.23 9.96 40.44
C ALA A 114 -9.98 10.61 41.61
N VAL A 115 -10.97 11.44 41.30
CA VAL A 115 -11.84 12.07 42.30
C VAL A 115 -12.83 11.01 42.80
N ARG A 116 -12.92 10.87 44.12
CA ARG A 116 -13.95 10.09 44.78
C ARG A 116 -14.96 11.06 45.40
N PRO A 117 -16.24 11.05 44.98
CA PRO A 117 -17.28 11.87 45.60
C PRO A 117 -17.42 11.59 47.08
N ASP A 118 -17.70 12.64 47.86
CA ASP A 118 -18.05 12.50 49.27
C ASP A 118 -19.52 12.09 49.40
N VAL A 119 -19.76 10.79 49.27
CA VAL A 119 -21.07 10.17 49.46
C VAL A 119 -20.99 9.13 50.58
N PRO A 120 -22.01 9.01 51.45
CA PRO A 120 -22.04 8.01 52.49
C PRO A 120 -21.78 6.61 51.94
N ARG A 121 -20.92 5.86 52.63
CA ARG A 121 -20.51 4.48 52.30
C ARG A 121 -19.74 4.32 50.98
N ALA A 122 -19.09 5.37 50.46
CA ALA A 122 -18.18 5.32 49.29
C ALA A 122 -16.99 4.34 49.40
N GLN A 123 -16.75 3.78 50.59
CA GLN A 123 -15.72 2.80 50.92
C GLN A 123 -16.19 1.33 50.84
N LEU A 124 -17.47 1.08 50.54
CA LEU A 124 -17.99 -0.28 50.43
C LEU A 124 -17.21 -1.10 49.37
N PRO A 125 -17.00 -2.40 49.60
CA PRO A 125 -16.53 -3.31 48.56
C PRO A 125 -17.43 -3.24 47.31
N GLY A 126 -16.81 -3.23 46.13
CA GLY A 126 -17.49 -3.02 44.85
C GLY A 126 -17.55 -1.56 44.38
N VAL A 127 -16.94 -0.61 45.11
CA VAL A 127 -16.88 0.82 44.71
C VAL A 127 -15.46 1.22 44.28
N ILE A 128 -15.28 1.53 42.99
CA ILE A 128 -13.95 1.72 42.36
C ILE A 128 -13.85 3.12 41.74
N ALA A 129 -12.69 3.78 41.89
CA ALA A 129 -12.36 5.02 41.17
C ALA A 129 -11.34 4.71 40.07
N PHE A 130 -11.78 4.58 38.83
CA PHE A 130 -11.01 3.93 37.75
C PHE A 130 -9.83 4.80 37.25
N ARG A 131 -8.59 4.31 37.34
CA ARG A 131 -7.37 5.09 37.00
C ARG A 131 -6.07 4.29 36.83
N THR A 132 -5.92 3.16 37.50
CA THR A 132 -4.67 2.37 37.53
C THR A 132 -4.90 0.97 36.97
N LEU A 133 -3.83 0.25 36.63
CA LEU A 133 -3.92 -1.18 36.28
C LEU A 133 -4.53 -2.02 37.41
N ALA A 134 -4.22 -1.70 38.67
CA ALA A 134 -4.85 -2.35 39.81
C ALA A 134 -6.37 -2.12 39.85
N HIS A 135 -6.84 -0.92 39.49
CA HIS A 135 -8.27 -0.66 39.39
C HIS A 135 -8.91 -1.43 38.23
N LEU A 136 -8.22 -1.58 37.09
CA LEU A 136 -8.68 -2.42 35.98
C LEU A 136 -8.85 -3.88 36.41
N GLN A 137 -7.86 -4.43 37.10
CA GLN A 137 -7.95 -5.80 37.60
C GLN A 137 -9.13 -5.97 38.57
N HIS A 138 -9.31 -5.04 39.52
CA HIS A 138 -10.45 -5.08 40.44
C HIS A 138 -11.81 -4.98 39.73
N VAL A 139 -11.90 -4.17 38.67
CA VAL A 139 -13.13 -4.08 37.85
C VAL A 139 -13.38 -5.40 37.13
N LEU A 140 -12.37 -5.95 36.45
CA LEU A 140 -12.49 -7.22 35.72
C LEU A 140 -12.85 -8.39 36.64
N ASP A 141 -12.27 -8.45 37.84
CA ASP A 141 -12.60 -9.45 38.84
C ASP A 141 -14.05 -9.29 39.32
N ALA A 142 -14.54 -8.06 39.49
CA ALA A 142 -15.93 -7.78 39.85
C ALA A 142 -16.93 -8.11 38.72
N CYS A 143 -16.49 -8.14 37.46
CA CYS A 143 -17.30 -8.55 36.33
C CYS A 143 -17.53 -10.08 36.26
N ARG A 144 -16.70 -10.89 36.93
CA ARG A 144 -16.78 -12.37 36.90
C ARG A 144 -18.04 -12.84 37.63
N GLY A 145 -19.12 -13.06 36.86
CA GLY A 145 -20.42 -13.49 37.37
C GLY A 145 -21.61 -12.72 36.79
N GLY A 146 -21.37 -11.68 35.97
CA GLY A 146 -22.40 -10.80 35.45
C GLY A 146 -23.01 -9.91 36.54
N GLY A 147 -24.13 -9.26 36.25
CA GLY A 147 -24.86 -8.42 37.21
C GLY A 147 -24.97 -6.96 36.77
N GLN A 148 -25.26 -6.08 37.73
CA GLN A 148 -25.58 -4.68 37.48
C GLN A 148 -24.45 -3.76 37.92
N ALA A 149 -24.03 -2.85 37.03
CA ALA A 149 -23.05 -1.84 37.32
C ALA A 149 -23.59 -0.43 37.11
N VAL A 150 -23.15 0.48 37.98
CA VAL A 150 -23.42 1.91 37.85
C VAL A 150 -22.11 2.65 37.61
N VAL A 151 -22.04 3.41 36.52
CA VAL A 151 -20.94 4.34 36.26
C VAL A 151 -21.40 5.75 36.61
N VAL A 152 -20.77 6.38 37.59
CA VAL A 152 -21.08 7.74 38.02
C VAL A 152 -20.16 8.71 37.29
N GLY A 153 -20.73 9.45 36.34
CA GLY A 153 -20.06 10.44 35.50
C GLY A 153 -20.19 10.11 34.01
N GLY A 154 -20.92 10.93 33.26
CA GLY A 154 -21.10 10.84 31.82
C GLY A 154 -20.03 11.57 31.00
N GLY A 155 -18.80 11.67 31.52
CA GLY A 155 -17.64 12.18 30.77
C GLY A 155 -16.96 11.07 29.95
N LEU A 156 -15.94 11.41 29.15
CA LEU A 156 -15.25 10.46 28.26
C LEU A 156 -14.88 9.15 28.93
N LEU A 157 -14.12 9.21 30.03
CA LEU A 157 -13.71 8.02 30.79
C LEU A 157 -14.91 7.21 31.28
N GLY A 158 -15.98 7.86 31.70
CA GLY A 158 -17.17 7.19 32.20
C GLY A 158 -17.94 6.47 31.09
N LEU A 159 -18.09 7.10 29.91
CA LEU A 159 -18.75 6.47 28.76
C LEU A 159 -17.94 5.28 28.23
N GLU A 160 -16.63 5.43 28.10
CA GLU A 160 -15.72 4.36 27.70
C GLU A 160 -15.72 3.21 28.71
N THR A 161 -15.74 3.53 30.01
CA THR A 161 -15.86 2.52 31.06
C THR A 161 -17.21 1.81 30.99
N ALA A 162 -18.30 2.54 30.76
CA ALA A 162 -19.63 1.97 30.66
C ALA A 162 -19.76 1.01 29.47
N ALA A 163 -19.22 1.39 28.32
CA ALA A 163 -19.15 0.52 27.15
C ALA A 163 -18.26 -0.71 27.38
N GLY A 164 -17.11 -0.54 28.03
CA GLY A 164 -16.24 -1.64 28.44
C GLY A 164 -16.96 -2.63 29.36
N LEU A 165 -17.62 -2.13 30.41
CA LEU A 165 -18.42 -2.96 31.34
C LEU A 165 -19.58 -3.68 30.65
N ALA A 166 -20.29 -3.01 29.73
CA ALA A 166 -21.38 -3.62 28.97
C ALA A 166 -20.86 -4.76 28.08
N ARG A 167 -19.69 -4.59 27.46
CA ARG A 167 -19.02 -5.66 26.69
C ARG A 167 -18.55 -6.83 27.55
N GLN A 168 -18.23 -6.57 28.83
CA GLN A 168 -17.96 -7.62 29.81
C GLN A 168 -19.24 -8.33 30.32
N GLY A 169 -20.42 -7.98 29.77
CA GLY A 169 -21.68 -8.66 30.05
C GLY A 169 -22.47 -8.12 31.24
N LEU A 170 -22.14 -6.93 31.75
CA LEU A 170 -22.91 -6.28 32.82
C LEU A 170 -24.06 -5.45 32.26
N GLU A 171 -25.16 -5.37 33.01
CA GLU A 171 -26.17 -4.34 32.80
C GLU A 171 -25.65 -3.02 33.35
N VAL A 172 -25.37 -2.06 32.48
CA VAL A 172 -24.73 -0.80 32.88
C VAL A 172 -25.70 0.37 32.85
N THR A 173 -25.75 1.12 33.95
CA THR A 173 -26.42 2.42 34.02
C THR A 173 -25.40 3.53 34.26
N VAL A 174 -25.36 4.53 33.37
CA VAL A 174 -24.58 5.75 33.55
C VAL A 174 -25.41 6.77 34.29
N LEU A 175 -24.97 7.15 35.49
CA LEU A 175 -25.53 8.28 36.23
C LEU A 175 -24.74 9.53 35.91
N HIS A 176 -25.41 10.60 35.49
CA HIS A 176 -24.75 11.86 35.23
C HIS A 176 -25.54 13.04 35.81
N ALA A 177 -24.81 13.93 36.47
CA ALA A 177 -25.42 15.04 37.21
C ALA A 177 -25.98 16.14 36.30
N ALA A 178 -25.49 16.24 35.07
CA ALA A 178 -26.01 17.16 34.06
C ALA A 178 -27.13 16.49 33.25
N ASP A 179 -27.89 17.31 32.54
CA ASP A 179 -29.00 16.90 31.68
C ASP A 179 -28.56 16.20 30.38
N HIS A 180 -27.27 16.21 30.05
CA HIS A 180 -26.70 15.49 28.90
C HIS A 180 -25.25 15.02 29.16
N ILE A 181 -24.83 13.97 28.46
CA ILE A 181 -23.47 13.41 28.55
C ILE A 181 -22.45 14.31 27.84
N LEU A 182 -21.17 14.21 28.23
CA LEU A 182 -20.08 15.03 27.70
C LEU A 182 -20.37 16.54 27.74
N ASN A 183 -21.09 17.02 28.76
CA ASN A 183 -21.57 18.41 28.88
C ASN A 183 -20.50 19.51 28.99
N ARG A 184 -19.21 19.15 28.85
CA ARG A 184 -18.11 20.10 28.70
C ARG A 184 -17.60 20.18 27.27
N GLN A 185 -17.92 19.21 26.43
CA GLN A 185 -17.47 19.04 25.05
C GLN A 185 -18.62 19.15 24.04
N LEU A 186 -19.82 18.71 24.43
CA LEU A 186 -21.00 18.61 23.59
C LEU A 186 -22.14 19.46 24.16
N ASP A 187 -22.99 19.94 23.26
CA ASP A 187 -24.36 20.38 23.56
C ASP A 187 -25.35 19.22 23.55
N ALA A 188 -26.54 19.46 24.11
CA ALA A 188 -27.58 18.44 24.26
C ALA A 188 -27.95 17.69 22.95
N PRO A 189 -28.15 18.34 21.78
CA PRO A 189 -28.43 17.62 20.53
C PRO A 189 -27.27 16.71 20.07
N ALA A 190 -26.02 17.18 20.16
CA ALA A 190 -24.83 16.40 19.83
C ALA A 190 -24.69 15.20 20.78
N ALA A 191 -24.87 15.45 22.09
CA ALA A 191 -24.84 14.42 23.12
C ALA A 191 -25.93 13.37 22.91
N ALA A 192 -27.12 13.76 22.43
CA ALA A 192 -28.22 12.83 22.14
C ALA A 192 -27.88 11.86 20.99
N VAL A 193 -27.08 12.28 20.00
CA VAL A 193 -26.60 11.37 18.94
C VAL A 193 -25.69 10.29 19.54
N VAL A 194 -24.73 10.69 20.36
CA VAL A 194 -23.82 9.76 21.05
C VAL A 194 -24.60 8.86 22.01
N GLN A 195 -25.52 9.42 22.79
CA GLN A 195 -26.35 8.69 23.74
C GLN A 195 -27.18 7.61 23.04
N ARG A 196 -27.91 7.94 21.97
CA ARG A 196 -28.70 6.94 21.21
C ARG A 196 -27.82 5.81 20.69
N ALA A 197 -26.62 6.13 20.21
CA ALA A 197 -25.68 5.12 19.73
C ALA A 197 -25.20 4.19 20.87
N LEU A 198 -25.05 4.70 22.09
CA LEU A 198 -24.67 3.90 23.27
C LEU A 198 -25.86 3.12 23.85
N GLU A 199 -27.06 3.68 23.82
CA GLU A 199 -28.30 3.00 24.21
C GLU A 199 -28.62 1.81 23.29
N ALA A 200 -28.38 1.96 21.99
CA ALA A 200 -28.47 0.86 21.03
C ALA A 200 -27.50 -0.30 21.35
N ARG A 201 -26.47 -0.06 22.18
CA ARG A 201 -25.51 -1.05 22.66
C ARG A 201 -25.81 -1.54 24.09
N GLY A 202 -27.00 -1.24 24.61
CA GLY A 202 -27.49 -1.77 25.89
C GLY A 202 -27.11 -0.96 27.13
N ILE A 203 -26.56 0.24 26.98
CA ILE A 203 -26.23 1.13 28.11
C ILE A 203 -27.45 1.99 28.45
N ARG A 204 -27.79 2.09 29.74
CA ARG A 204 -28.88 2.94 30.23
C ARG A 204 -28.32 4.25 30.77
N PHE A 205 -29.08 5.33 30.70
CA PHE A 205 -28.67 6.65 31.20
C PHE A 205 -29.71 7.19 32.19
N GLU A 206 -29.23 7.70 33.33
CA GLU A 206 -29.98 8.54 34.26
C GLU A 206 -29.30 9.91 34.31
N LEU A 207 -29.87 10.85 33.56
CA LEU A 207 -29.37 12.22 33.44
C LEU A 207 -30.08 13.12 34.45
N SER A 208 -29.49 14.27 34.75
CA SER A 208 -29.91 15.12 35.86
C SER A 208 -29.98 14.38 37.20
N ALA A 209 -29.22 13.30 37.33
CA ALA A 209 -29.25 12.40 38.47
C ALA A 209 -27.92 12.47 39.24
N ARG A 210 -28.00 12.75 40.53
CA ARG A 210 -26.85 12.77 41.44
C ARG A 210 -26.93 11.60 42.39
N CYS A 211 -25.82 10.86 42.52
CA CYS A 211 -25.62 9.90 43.59
C CYS A 211 -25.50 10.66 44.92
N THR A 212 -26.38 10.36 45.87
CA THR A 212 -26.41 10.97 47.20
C THR A 212 -25.95 10.03 48.30
N ALA A 213 -26.14 8.71 48.13
CA ALA A 213 -25.65 7.68 49.04
C ALA A 213 -25.47 6.33 48.34
N LEU A 214 -24.62 5.48 48.91
CA LEU A 214 -24.52 4.07 48.55
C LEU A 214 -25.15 3.20 49.65
N THR A 215 -25.85 2.15 49.25
CA THR A 215 -26.56 1.24 50.16
C THR A 215 -26.03 -0.19 50.03
N GLY A 216 -26.18 -0.97 51.10
CA GLY A 216 -25.67 -2.34 51.25
C GLY A 216 -24.87 -2.49 52.55
N ASP A 217 -24.90 -3.70 53.11
CA ASP A 217 -24.28 -4.00 54.41
C ASP A 217 -22.84 -4.52 54.26
N ALA A 218 -22.64 -5.59 53.48
CA ALA A 218 -21.32 -6.20 53.27
C ALA A 218 -20.59 -5.68 52.01
N ARG A 219 -21.34 -5.25 50.99
CA ARG A 219 -20.85 -4.70 49.72
C ARG A 219 -21.88 -3.71 49.17
N VAL A 220 -21.56 -3.02 48.09
CA VAL A 220 -22.55 -2.16 47.42
C VAL A 220 -23.66 -3.01 46.78
N GLU A 221 -24.91 -2.58 46.99
CA GLU A 221 -26.12 -3.23 46.44
C GLU A 221 -26.98 -2.27 45.61
N ALA A 222 -26.96 -0.97 45.93
CA ALA A 222 -27.62 0.06 45.12
C ALA A 222 -27.05 1.45 45.36
N VAL A 223 -27.26 2.32 44.36
CA VAL A 223 -27.00 3.76 44.41
C VAL A 223 -28.33 4.49 44.68
N GLU A 224 -28.36 5.36 45.69
CA GLU A 224 -29.49 6.24 45.97
C GLU A 224 -29.31 7.58 45.24
N LEU A 225 -30.38 8.04 44.58
CA LEU A 225 -30.41 9.29 43.84
C LEU A 225 -31.01 10.42 44.67
N GLY A 226 -30.74 11.67 44.27
CA GLY A 226 -31.26 12.86 44.96
C GLY A 226 -32.79 12.99 44.99
N ASP A 227 -33.52 12.27 44.15
CA ASP A 227 -34.99 12.22 44.12
C ASP A 227 -35.58 11.05 44.94
N GLY A 228 -34.73 10.28 45.64
CA GLY A 228 -35.11 9.13 46.46
C GLY A 228 -35.23 7.81 45.69
N ARG A 229 -35.07 7.79 44.36
CA ARG A 229 -35.00 6.53 43.59
C ARG A 229 -33.71 5.76 43.91
N ARG A 230 -33.77 4.45 43.76
CA ARG A 230 -32.63 3.53 43.95
C ARG A 230 -32.34 2.77 42.67
N VAL A 231 -31.07 2.78 42.26
CA VAL A 231 -30.57 2.03 41.10
C VAL A 231 -29.71 0.89 41.62
N ALA A 232 -30.16 -0.35 41.41
CA ALA A 232 -29.46 -1.54 41.85
C ALA A 232 -28.09 -1.65 41.17
N ALA A 233 -27.04 -1.91 41.96
CA ALA A 233 -25.67 -1.93 41.50
C ALA A 233 -24.80 -2.76 42.44
N GLN A 234 -24.08 -3.71 41.87
CA GLN A 234 -23.15 -4.60 42.56
C GLN A 234 -21.69 -4.16 42.34
N LEU A 235 -21.50 -3.31 41.33
CA LEU A 235 -20.28 -2.58 41.01
C LEU A 235 -20.63 -1.11 40.78
N VAL A 236 -19.92 -0.20 41.44
CA VAL A 236 -20.05 1.25 41.22
C VAL A 236 -18.69 1.80 40.80
N VAL A 237 -18.61 2.42 39.62
CA VAL A 237 -17.40 3.07 39.13
C VAL A 237 -17.54 4.58 39.14
N PHE A 238 -16.71 5.27 39.92
CA PHE A 238 -16.59 6.71 39.91
C PHE A 238 -15.67 7.17 38.78
N ALA A 239 -16.25 7.93 37.84
CA ALA A 239 -15.58 8.55 36.70
C ALA A 239 -15.87 10.07 36.66
N VAL A 240 -15.82 10.72 37.83
CA VAL A 240 -16.21 12.13 38.02
C VAL A 240 -15.06 13.14 37.85
N GLY A 241 -13.93 12.71 37.28
CA GLY A 241 -12.75 13.55 37.01
C GLY A 241 -11.53 13.20 37.84
N ILE A 242 -10.48 14.02 37.72
CA ILE A 242 -9.18 13.85 38.37
C ILE A 242 -8.78 15.10 39.15
N SER A 243 -7.89 14.92 40.13
CA SER A 243 -7.33 15.99 40.95
C SER A 243 -5.80 15.90 40.95
N PRO A 244 -5.07 16.99 40.62
CA PRO A 244 -3.60 17.02 40.62
C PRO A 244 -3.00 16.56 41.95
N ARG A 245 -1.92 15.77 41.90
CA ARG A 245 -1.16 15.39 43.11
C ARG A 245 -0.20 16.51 43.47
N THR A 246 -0.47 17.18 44.57
CA THR A 246 0.25 18.38 45.04
C THR A 246 0.82 18.22 46.44
N GLU A 247 0.51 17.11 47.11
CA GLU A 247 0.85 16.86 48.52
C GLU A 247 2.34 16.99 48.76
N LEU A 248 3.14 16.29 47.96
CA LEU A 248 4.61 16.27 48.07
C LEU A 248 5.23 17.66 47.87
N ALA A 249 4.71 18.44 46.93
CA ALA A 249 5.18 19.79 46.64
C ALA A 249 4.80 20.77 47.77
N ARG A 250 3.55 20.70 48.27
CA ARG A 250 3.07 21.54 49.38
C ARG A 250 3.85 21.28 50.66
N GLU A 251 4.08 20.02 51.01
CA GLU A 251 4.87 19.63 52.18
C GLU A 251 6.34 20.08 52.08
N ALA A 252 6.88 20.13 50.86
CA ALA A 252 8.20 20.70 50.58
C ALA A 252 8.22 22.25 50.56
N GLY A 253 7.09 22.92 50.77
CA GLY A 253 6.99 24.38 50.69
C GLY A 253 7.17 24.93 49.27
N ILE A 254 6.80 24.16 48.24
CA ILE A 254 6.72 24.59 46.84
C ILE A 254 5.32 25.17 46.59
N ALA A 255 5.26 26.31 45.90
CA ALA A 255 4.00 27.00 45.64
C ALA A 255 3.00 26.13 44.87
N CYS A 256 1.79 25.97 45.40
CA CYS A 256 0.72 25.18 44.80
C CYS A 256 -0.62 25.92 44.93
N ASN A 257 -1.51 25.73 43.96
CA ASN A 257 -2.91 26.11 44.02
C ASN A 257 -3.78 24.86 43.79
N ARG A 258 -4.36 24.69 42.59
CA ARG A 258 -5.02 23.45 42.16
C ARG A 258 -3.98 22.38 41.80
N GLY A 259 -2.89 22.79 41.15
CA GLY A 259 -1.69 22.02 40.86
C GLY A 259 -0.43 22.66 41.45
N VAL A 260 0.74 22.11 41.12
CA VAL A 260 2.05 22.70 41.42
C VAL A 260 2.28 23.87 40.48
N LEU A 261 2.47 25.07 41.02
CA LEU A 261 2.59 26.28 40.20
C LEU A 261 3.92 26.27 39.44
N VAL A 262 3.84 26.45 38.13
CA VAL A 262 5.00 26.56 37.25
C VAL A 262 4.94 27.77 36.34
N ASP A 263 6.12 28.28 35.98
CA ASP A 263 6.29 29.34 34.98
C ASP A 263 6.31 28.77 33.54
N ASP A 264 6.55 29.63 32.55
CA ASP A 264 6.64 29.23 31.15
C ASP A 264 7.86 28.32 30.87
N ALA A 265 8.86 28.31 31.76
CA ALA A 265 10.01 27.41 31.69
C ALA A 265 9.75 26.08 32.43
N LEU A 266 8.53 25.88 32.93
CA LEU A 266 8.09 24.72 33.72
C LEU A 266 8.85 24.56 35.05
N ALA A 267 9.47 25.65 35.52
CA ALA A 267 10.15 25.73 36.80
C ALA A 267 9.14 25.99 37.92
N THR A 268 9.36 25.39 39.09
CA THR A 268 8.57 25.70 40.29
C THR A 268 9.17 26.89 41.06
N SER A 269 8.61 27.21 42.23
CA SER A 269 9.21 28.19 43.14
C SER A 269 10.59 27.81 43.70
N ASP A 270 11.07 26.58 43.47
CA ASP A 270 12.43 26.15 43.76
C ASP A 270 13.20 25.93 42.44
N PRO A 271 14.38 26.56 42.25
CA PRO A 271 15.12 26.49 40.99
C PRO A 271 15.69 25.10 40.66
N LEU A 272 15.73 24.18 41.62
CA LEU A 272 16.19 22.80 41.43
C LEU A 272 15.03 21.82 41.20
N ILE A 273 13.78 22.29 41.25
CA ILE A 273 12.60 21.44 41.14
C ILE A 273 11.68 21.99 40.05
N ASP A 274 11.39 21.14 39.07
CA ASP A 274 10.49 21.42 37.96
C ASP A 274 9.23 20.56 38.09
N ALA A 275 8.14 20.93 37.42
CA ALA A 275 6.93 20.10 37.39
C ALA A 275 6.28 20.09 36.00
N ILE A 276 5.85 18.90 35.57
CA ILE A 276 5.15 18.70 34.29
C ILE A 276 3.99 17.73 34.45
N GLY A 277 3.17 17.63 33.41
CA GLY A 277 2.05 16.72 33.36
C GLY A 277 0.84 17.23 34.13
N GLU A 278 -0.06 16.33 34.51
CA GLU A 278 -1.32 16.69 35.19
C GLU A 278 -1.13 17.29 36.59
N CYS A 279 0.07 17.14 37.18
CA CYS A 279 0.37 17.74 38.48
C CYS A 279 0.72 19.23 38.38
N ALA A 280 1.11 19.71 37.20
CA ALA A 280 1.51 21.10 36.98
C ALA A 280 0.31 22.02 36.73
N GLU A 281 0.38 23.23 37.26
CA GLU A 281 -0.54 24.34 37.00
C GLU A 281 0.23 25.46 36.30
N HIS A 282 -0.02 25.61 35.00
CA HIS A 282 0.58 26.65 34.16
C HIS A 282 -0.48 27.71 33.85
N ARG A 283 -0.19 28.98 34.19
CA ARG A 283 -1.10 30.12 33.97
C ARG A 283 -2.54 29.88 34.47
N GLY A 284 -2.68 29.19 35.61
CA GLY A 284 -3.97 28.87 36.24
C GLY A 284 -4.70 27.65 35.66
N VAL A 285 -4.06 26.90 34.74
CA VAL A 285 -4.65 25.74 34.06
C VAL A 285 -3.90 24.46 34.44
N CYS A 286 -4.65 23.43 34.83
CA CYS A 286 -4.15 22.06 34.94
C CYS A 286 -4.69 21.23 33.77
N TYR A 287 -3.79 20.64 32.98
CA TYR A 287 -4.16 19.84 31.82
C TYR A 287 -4.40 18.38 32.20
N GLY A 288 -5.44 17.77 31.63
CA GLY A 288 -5.83 16.37 31.86
C GLY A 288 -5.85 15.51 30.60
N VAL A 289 -5.11 15.92 29.55
CA VAL A 289 -5.13 15.34 28.19
C VAL A 289 -3.72 15.22 27.65
N VAL A 290 -3.37 14.12 26.98
CA VAL A 290 -1.97 13.72 26.67
C VAL A 290 -1.12 14.78 25.97
N ALA A 291 -1.65 15.44 24.94
CA ALA A 291 -0.87 16.35 24.09
C ALA A 291 -0.17 17.49 24.88
N PRO A 292 -0.86 18.26 25.73
CA PRO A 292 -0.20 19.22 26.63
C PRO A 292 0.92 18.65 27.50
N LEU A 293 0.80 17.40 27.98
CA LEU A 293 1.84 16.80 28.82
C LEU A 293 3.10 16.50 28.00
N TYR A 294 2.96 16.13 26.73
CA TYR A 294 4.08 15.89 25.82
C TYR A 294 4.73 17.19 25.35
N GLU A 295 3.94 18.24 25.09
CA GLU A 295 4.45 19.58 24.82
C GLU A 295 5.26 20.12 26.01
N GLN A 296 4.75 19.95 27.23
CA GLN A 296 5.48 20.29 28.45
C GLN A 296 6.78 19.49 28.57
N ALA A 297 6.75 18.18 28.32
CA ALA A 297 7.95 17.33 28.36
C ALA A 297 9.02 17.79 27.36
N ALA A 298 8.64 18.11 26.12
CA ALA A 298 9.56 18.60 25.09
C ALA A 298 10.17 19.96 25.44
N VAL A 299 9.37 20.92 25.93
CA VAL A 299 9.86 22.23 26.37
C VAL A 299 10.81 22.08 27.56
N TRP A 300 10.41 21.31 28.57
CA TRP A 300 11.24 21.08 29.75
C TRP A 300 12.57 20.43 29.38
N ALA A 301 12.56 19.41 28.51
CA ALA A 301 13.75 18.68 28.07
C ALA A 301 14.74 19.60 27.34
N ARG A 302 14.27 20.41 26.37
CA ARG A 302 15.10 21.41 25.68
C ARG A 302 15.76 22.39 26.65
N ARG A 303 14.98 22.92 27.59
CA ARG A 303 15.48 23.86 28.60
C ARG A 303 16.57 23.23 29.46
N VAL A 304 16.34 22.03 30.01
CA VAL A 304 17.36 21.38 30.86
C VAL A 304 18.54 20.83 30.06
N ALA A 305 18.42 20.71 28.73
CA ALA A 305 19.49 20.41 27.80
C ALA A 305 20.35 21.63 27.42
N GLY A 306 19.94 22.86 27.78
CA GLY A 306 20.72 24.10 27.61
C GLY A 306 20.10 25.14 26.68
N ASP A 307 18.84 24.98 26.28
CA ASP A 307 18.10 25.97 25.50
C ASP A 307 17.31 26.92 26.41
N ASP A 308 17.93 28.04 26.77
CA ASP A 308 17.33 29.05 27.66
C ASP A 308 16.13 29.78 27.02
N ALA A 309 15.89 29.62 25.72
CA ALA A 309 14.75 30.23 25.02
C ALA A 309 13.50 29.34 25.00
N ALA A 310 13.59 28.09 25.49
CA ALA A 310 12.47 27.16 25.51
C ALA A 310 11.40 27.62 26.52
N ALA A 311 10.19 27.92 26.01
CA ALA A 311 9.06 28.37 26.80
C ALA A 311 7.75 27.70 26.37
N TYR A 312 6.95 27.29 27.34
CA TYR A 312 5.63 26.69 27.17
C TYR A 312 4.57 27.79 27.19
N ALA A 313 3.90 28.01 26.05
CA ALA A 313 2.91 29.08 25.88
C ALA A 313 1.52 28.73 26.47
N GLY A 314 1.30 27.47 26.85
CA GLY A 314 -0.01 26.90 27.15
C GLY A 314 -0.66 26.31 25.89
N SER A 315 -1.41 25.21 26.05
CA SER A 315 -2.07 24.51 24.95
C SER A 315 -3.56 24.89 24.85
N VAL A 316 -4.07 25.02 23.62
CA VAL A 316 -5.52 25.06 23.33
C VAL A 316 -6.01 23.62 23.22
N VAL A 317 -6.98 23.24 24.05
CA VAL A 317 -7.47 21.87 24.09
C VAL A 317 -8.63 21.73 23.10
N SER A 318 -8.34 21.18 21.91
CA SER A 318 -9.36 20.53 21.10
C SER A 318 -9.56 19.10 21.60
N ALA A 319 -10.78 18.60 21.54
CA ALA A 319 -11.07 17.22 21.86
C ALA A 319 -11.53 16.52 20.59
N GLN A 320 -10.64 15.76 19.95
CA GLN A 320 -11.00 14.78 18.95
C GLN A 320 -11.00 13.41 19.62
N LEU A 321 -12.19 12.87 19.82
CA LEU A 321 -12.45 11.72 20.66
C LEU A 321 -13.22 10.68 19.87
N LYS A 322 -12.97 9.41 20.15
CA LYS A 322 -13.83 8.32 19.72
C LYS A 322 -14.50 7.75 20.95
N VAL A 323 -15.81 7.87 21.01
CA VAL A 323 -16.61 7.35 22.12
C VAL A 323 -17.29 6.08 21.65
N SER A 324 -16.67 4.94 21.96
CA SER A 324 -17.20 3.59 21.68
C SER A 324 -17.66 3.41 20.23
N GLY A 325 -16.84 3.87 19.28
CA GLY A 325 -17.11 3.79 17.84
C GLY A 325 -17.81 5.00 17.24
N VAL A 326 -18.15 6.03 18.03
CA VAL A 326 -18.70 7.29 17.52
C VAL A 326 -17.63 8.37 17.55
N ASP A 327 -17.30 8.93 16.40
CA ASP A 327 -16.31 9.99 16.31
C ASP A 327 -16.92 11.33 16.75
N VAL A 328 -16.19 12.07 17.59
CA VAL A 328 -16.60 13.32 18.22
C VAL A 328 -15.47 14.33 18.13
N PHE A 329 -15.79 15.56 17.76
CA PHE A 329 -14.85 16.66 17.74
C PHE A 329 -15.44 17.90 18.42
N SER A 330 -14.69 18.55 19.31
CA SER A 330 -15.08 19.82 19.92
C SER A 330 -13.90 20.77 20.08
N ALA A 331 -14.12 22.04 19.75
CA ALA A 331 -13.12 23.09 19.77
C ALA A 331 -13.73 24.43 20.20
N GLY A 332 -12.97 25.24 20.94
CA GLY A 332 -13.39 26.60 21.33
C GLY A 332 -14.60 26.65 22.26
N GLN A 333 -15.48 27.64 22.05
CA GLN A 333 -16.69 27.85 22.86
C GLN A 333 -17.78 26.83 22.50
N ILE A 334 -18.11 25.94 23.44
CA ILE A 334 -19.13 24.90 23.23
C ILE A 334 -20.54 25.49 23.30
N GLU A 335 -20.86 26.27 24.33
CA GLU A 335 -22.16 26.94 24.43
C GLU A 335 -22.12 28.34 23.80
N PRO A 336 -23.17 28.75 23.08
CA PRO A 336 -23.26 30.09 22.52
C PRO A 336 -23.52 31.07 23.66
N GLN A 337 -22.48 31.82 24.08
CA GLN A 337 -22.60 32.75 25.20
C GLN A 337 -22.88 34.20 24.81
N ASP A 338 -22.87 34.56 23.52
CA ASP A 338 -23.30 35.86 22.95
C ASP A 338 -23.08 35.86 21.41
N GLY A 339 -23.59 34.86 20.69
CA GLY A 339 -23.32 34.66 19.25
C GLY A 339 -24.33 33.75 18.55
N GLU A 340 -24.23 33.64 17.24
CA GLU A 340 -25.11 32.82 16.40
C GLU A 340 -24.59 31.39 16.28
N ALA A 341 -25.48 30.39 16.28
CA ALA A 341 -25.12 29.00 16.07
C ALA A 341 -25.60 28.50 14.70
N LEU A 342 -24.68 28.04 13.87
CA LEU A 342 -24.99 27.32 12.62
C LEU A 342 -25.08 25.83 12.95
N VAL A 343 -26.18 25.16 12.61
CA VAL A 343 -26.41 23.74 12.95
C VAL A 343 -26.83 22.94 11.71
N LEU A 344 -26.19 21.78 11.51
CA LEU A 344 -26.61 20.70 10.61
C LEU A 344 -26.79 19.43 11.45
N HIS A 345 -27.96 18.82 11.39
CA HIS A 345 -28.29 17.64 12.18
C HIS A 345 -29.03 16.62 11.32
N ASP A 346 -28.39 15.47 11.10
CA ASP A 346 -29.00 14.28 10.50
C ASP A 346 -28.99 13.13 11.52
N PRO A 347 -30.11 12.94 12.25
CA PRO A 347 -30.23 11.87 13.25
C PRO A 347 -30.15 10.46 12.66
N THR A 348 -30.49 10.28 11.38
CA THR A 348 -30.55 8.95 10.74
C THR A 348 -29.17 8.51 10.28
N ALA A 349 -28.40 9.44 9.72
CA ALA A 349 -27.00 9.22 9.37
C ALA A 349 -26.07 9.25 10.60
N GLY A 350 -26.57 9.67 11.77
CA GLY A 350 -25.78 9.82 12.99
C GLY A 350 -24.79 10.99 12.93
N VAL A 351 -25.10 12.02 12.12
CA VAL A 351 -24.23 13.17 11.88
C VAL A 351 -24.79 14.42 12.55
N TYR A 352 -23.96 15.11 13.32
CA TYR A 352 -24.27 16.42 13.89
C TYR A 352 -23.08 17.36 13.69
N ARG A 353 -23.33 18.58 13.24
CA ARG A 353 -22.31 19.63 13.07
C ARG A 353 -22.88 20.95 13.58
N ARG A 354 -22.18 21.60 14.49
CA ARG A 354 -22.51 22.95 14.97
C ARG A 354 -21.28 23.84 15.00
N LEU A 355 -21.44 25.07 14.53
CA LEU A 355 -20.41 26.11 14.58
C LEU A 355 -20.99 27.33 15.30
N ASN A 356 -20.33 27.77 16.36
CA ASN A 356 -20.66 29.00 17.07
C ASN A 356 -19.88 30.16 16.44
N VAL A 357 -20.60 31.18 15.98
CA VAL A 357 -20.06 32.31 15.24
C VAL A 357 -20.39 33.61 15.95
N ARG A 358 -19.39 34.46 16.17
CA ARG A 358 -19.55 35.78 16.80
C ARG A 358 -18.74 36.82 16.03
N GLY A 359 -19.41 37.89 15.59
CA GLY A 359 -18.79 38.93 14.76
C GLY A 359 -18.13 38.36 13.50
N ASP A 360 -18.86 37.47 12.81
CA ASP A 360 -18.38 36.71 11.65
C ASP A 360 -17.09 35.91 11.86
N ARG A 361 -16.81 35.47 13.09
CA ARG A 361 -15.67 34.57 13.37
C ARG A 361 -16.18 33.31 14.05
N VAL A 362 -15.69 32.15 13.63
CA VAL A 362 -15.97 30.90 14.33
C VAL A 362 -15.24 30.97 15.68
N VAL A 363 -15.99 30.89 16.76
CA VAL A 363 -15.48 30.91 18.13
C VAL A 363 -15.61 29.55 18.81
N GLY A 364 -16.32 28.61 18.18
CA GLY A 364 -16.36 27.21 18.61
C GLY A 364 -16.98 26.28 17.57
N ALA A 365 -16.69 25.00 17.67
CA ALA A 365 -17.18 23.95 16.79
C ALA A 365 -17.46 22.66 17.55
N VAL A 366 -18.56 21.97 17.22
CA VAL A 366 -18.95 20.67 17.75
C VAL A 366 -19.41 19.77 16.60
N LEU A 367 -18.72 18.65 16.38
CA LEU A 367 -19.03 17.67 15.33
C LEU A 367 -19.18 16.27 15.93
N VAL A 368 -20.14 15.48 15.43
CA VAL A 368 -20.38 14.08 15.82
C VAL A 368 -20.67 13.27 14.55
N GLY A 369 -20.11 12.05 14.48
CA GLY A 369 -20.24 11.15 13.33
C GLY A 369 -19.20 11.47 12.26
N ASP A 370 -19.41 12.54 11.50
CA ASP A 370 -18.43 13.03 10.52
C ASP A 370 -17.65 14.22 11.08
N VAL A 371 -16.39 13.96 11.42
CA VAL A 371 -15.49 14.91 12.10
C VAL A 371 -14.27 15.30 11.26
N ALA A 372 -14.21 14.92 9.98
CA ALA A 372 -13.01 15.10 9.14
C ALA A 372 -12.57 16.58 9.02
N ASP A 373 -13.53 17.51 9.05
CA ASP A 373 -13.28 18.96 8.98
C ASP A 373 -12.90 19.58 10.34
N GLY A 374 -12.88 18.82 11.43
CA GLY A 374 -12.60 19.31 12.78
C GLY A 374 -11.30 20.12 12.90
N PRO A 375 -10.14 19.57 12.46
CA PRO A 375 -8.86 20.29 12.48
C PRO A 375 -8.90 21.61 11.69
N TRP A 376 -9.68 21.67 10.61
CA TRP A 376 -9.84 22.90 9.83
C TRP A 376 -10.66 23.96 10.58
N PHE A 377 -11.74 23.58 11.27
CA PHE A 377 -12.47 24.52 12.13
C PHE A 377 -11.62 25.02 13.32
N GLN A 378 -10.77 24.16 13.90
CA GLN A 378 -9.80 24.58 14.91
C GLN A 378 -8.87 25.66 14.36
N GLN A 379 -8.34 25.48 13.15
CA GLN A 379 -7.51 26.48 12.49
C GLN A 379 -8.24 27.82 12.31
N LEU A 380 -9.52 27.80 11.91
CA LEU A 380 -10.32 29.02 11.79
C LEU A 380 -10.54 29.73 13.14
N ILE A 381 -10.70 28.97 14.23
CA ILE A 381 -10.85 29.50 15.60
C ILE A 381 -9.53 30.13 16.05
N ASP A 382 -8.40 29.43 15.88
CA ASP A 382 -7.08 29.90 16.32
C ASP A 382 -6.62 31.13 15.53
N ALA A 383 -6.83 31.13 14.21
CA ALA A 383 -6.56 32.26 13.34
C ALA A 383 -7.59 33.39 13.48
N ARG A 384 -8.69 33.15 14.20
CA ARG A 384 -9.85 34.05 14.31
C ARG A 384 -10.38 34.48 12.94
N THR A 385 -10.41 33.60 11.93
CA THR A 385 -10.73 33.95 10.54
C THR A 385 -12.13 34.58 10.38
N ASP A 386 -12.26 35.60 9.53
CA ASP A 386 -13.56 36.15 9.12
C ASP A 386 -14.26 35.18 8.16
N VAL A 387 -15.46 34.74 8.54
CA VAL A 387 -16.25 33.73 7.82
C VAL A 387 -17.52 34.27 7.18
N ALA A 388 -17.73 35.59 7.12
CA ALA A 388 -18.93 36.21 6.55
C ALA A 388 -19.26 35.67 5.14
N ALA A 389 -18.22 35.51 4.31
CA ALA A 389 -18.29 35.09 2.92
C ALA A 389 -18.75 33.65 2.68
N ALA A 390 -18.38 32.77 3.59
CA ALA A 390 -18.62 31.33 3.48
C ALA A 390 -19.71 30.87 4.44
N ARG A 391 -20.33 31.79 5.18
CA ARG A 391 -21.31 31.51 6.23
C ARG A 391 -22.40 30.50 5.82
N GLN A 392 -22.93 30.64 4.60
CA GLN A 392 -24.00 29.77 4.07
C GLN A 392 -23.56 28.34 3.77
N VAL A 393 -22.27 28.10 3.57
CA VAL A 393 -21.72 26.79 3.19
C VAL A 393 -20.79 26.20 4.24
N LEU A 394 -20.53 26.93 5.32
CA LEU A 394 -19.53 26.61 6.35
C LEU A 394 -19.77 25.24 7.00
N LEU A 395 -21.03 24.84 7.18
CA LEU A 395 -21.41 23.54 7.78
C LEU A 395 -21.15 22.33 6.86
N PHE A 396 -21.06 22.53 5.55
CA PHE A 396 -20.85 21.46 4.57
C PHE A 396 -19.37 21.15 4.34
N GLY A 397 -18.48 21.72 5.15
CA GLY A 397 -17.07 21.33 5.23
C GLY A 397 -16.12 22.18 4.40
N ARG A 398 -14.82 21.88 4.57
CA ARG A 398 -13.70 22.67 4.05
C ARG A 398 -13.76 22.87 2.54
N ALA A 399 -14.05 21.80 1.80
CA ALA A 399 -14.05 21.80 0.34
C ALA A 399 -15.00 22.85 -0.28
N LEU A 400 -16.13 23.11 0.37
CA LEU A 400 -17.16 24.06 -0.11
C LEU A 400 -16.94 25.48 0.42
N ALA A 401 -16.40 25.60 1.63
CA ALA A 401 -16.28 26.88 2.32
C ALA A 401 -14.94 27.59 2.07
N GLU A 402 -13.83 26.87 2.01
CA GLU A 402 -12.48 27.44 1.85
C GLU A 402 -12.34 28.29 0.56
N PRO A 403 -12.91 27.90 -0.61
CA PRO A 403 -12.88 28.76 -1.80
C PRO A 403 -13.61 30.11 -1.63
N ARG A 404 -14.63 30.16 -0.76
CA ARG A 404 -15.41 31.38 -0.49
C ARG A 404 -14.76 32.28 0.55
N LEU A 405 -14.11 31.68 1.56
CA LEU A 405 -13.30 32.42 2.54
C LEU A 405 -12.14 33.14 1.85
N LYS A 406 -11.44 32.42 0.95
CA LYS A 406 -10.34 32.98 0.14
C LYS A 406 -10.78 34.13 -0.78
N ARG A 407 -12.07 34.19 -1.17
CA ARG A 407 -12.62 35.28 -2.00
C ARG A 407 -12.85 36.58 -1.24
N VAL A 408 -13.13 36.55 0.07
CA VAL A 408 -13.34 37.76 0.87
C VAL A 408 -12.06 38.25 1.55
N GLU A 409 -11.14 37.34 1.91
CA GLU A 409 -9.77 37.73 2.26
C GLU A 409 -9.08 38.43 1.08
N ALA A 410 -9.41 38.08 -0.17
CA ALA A 410 -8.95 38.79 -1.37
C ALA A 410 -9.64 40.16 -1.61
N SER A 411 -10.75 40.48 -0.93
CA SER A 411 -11.47 41.76 -1.09
C SER A 411 -11.35 42.72 0.11
N ALA A 412 -10.84 42.26 1.26
CA ALA A 412 -10.83 43.04 2.52
C ALA A 412 -9.48 43.65 2.90
N SER A 413 -8.41 43.42 2.13
CA SER A 413 -7.12 44.06 2.39
C SER A 413 -6.59 44.78 1.15
N CYS A 414 -7.21 45.92 0.85
CA CYS A 414 -6.61 46.98 0.04
C CYS A 414 -6.42 48.20 0.94
N GLU A 415 -5.14 48.43 1.25
CA GLU A 415 -4.44 49.60 1.82
C GLU A 415 -3.66 49.28 3.12
N ASP A 416 -2.34 49.41 3.22
CA ASP A 416 -1.27 49.42 2.23
C ASP A 416 0.07 49.26 2.99
N LYS A 417 0.71 48.10 2.84
CA LYS A 417 2.16 47.97 2.66
C LYS A 417 2.47 46.52 2.21
N PRO A 418 2.85 46.30 0.95
CA PRO A 418 2.95 44.97 0.36
C PRO A 418 4.15 44.19 0.93
N MET A 419 3.92 42.97 1.43
CA MET A 419 4.97 41.96 1.43
C MET A 419 5.15 41.47 0.00
N GLN A 420 6.23 41.92 -0.63
CA GLN A 420 6.62 41.54 -1.98
C GLN A 420 6.84 40.02 -2.04
N LYS A 421 6.03 39.29 -2.81
CA LYS A 421 6.30 37.87 -3.10
C LYS A 421 7.61 37.75 -3.86
N THR A 422 8.46 36.81 -3.46
CA THR A 422 9.70 36.53 -4.18
C THR A 422 9.35 35.95 -5.54
N ARG A 423 9.77 36.60 -6.62
CA ARG A 423 9.55 36.15 -8.00
C ARG A 423 10.51 35.02 -8.30
N VAL A 424 9.97 33.85 -8.60
CA VAL A 424 10.76 32.67 -8.97
C VAL A 424 10.44 32.32 -10.41
N VAL A 425 11.46 32.27 -11.25
CA VAL A 425 11.31 31.78 -12.62
C VAL A 425 11.94 30.40 -12.72
N VAL A 426 11.21 29.43 -13.29
CA VAL A 426 11.73 28.08 -13.58
C VAL A 426 11.84 27.91 -15.09
N ILE A 427 13.05 27.69 -15.57
CA ILE A 427 13.32 27.40 -16.98
C ILE A 427 13.29 25.88 -17.17
N GLY A 428 12.25 25.38 -17.82
CA GLY A 428 12.06 23.95 -18.11
C GLY A 428 10.87 23.34 -17.35
N ASN A 429 9.90 22.80 -18.10
CA ASN A 429 8.73 22.09 -17.59
C ASN A 429 8.85 20.58 -17.83
N GLY A 430 10.02 20.00 -17.56
CA GLY A 430 10.22 18.54 -17.56
C GLY A 430 9.81 17.90 -16.23
N MET A 431 10.00 16.57 -16.11
CA MET A 431 9.64 15.83 -14.89
C MET A 431 10.24 16.46 -13.61
N VAL A 432 11.52 16.86 -13.66
CA VAL A 432 12.23 17.47 -12.52
C VAL A 432 11.72 18.88 -12.21
N GLY A 433 11.49 19.69 -13.25
CA GLY A 433 10.91 21.03 -13.10
C GLY A 433 9.52 20.97 -12.48
N GLN A 434 8.65 20.07 -12.96
CA GLN A 434 7.33 19.86 -12.37
C GLN A 434 7.40 19.40 -10.92
N HIS A 435 8.33 18.49 -10.57
CA HIS A 435 8.47 18.03 -9.20
C HIS A 435 8.88 19.15 -8.23
N LEU A 436 9.71 20.10 -8.67
CA LEU A 436 10.00 21.33 -7.90
C LEU A 436 8.72 22.15 -7.69
N VAL A 437 7.92 22.34 -8.74
CA VAL A 437 6.65 23.08 -8.67
C VAL A 437 5.68 22.41 -7.69
N ASP A 438 5.53 21.09 -7.76
CA ASP A 438 4.68 20.30 -6.85
C ASP A 438 5.14 20.49 -5.39
N THR A 439 6.44 20.37 -5.14
CA THR A 439 7.01 20.53 -3.80
C THR A 439 6.80 21.95 -3.25
N LEU A 440 6.98 22.99 -4.09
CA LEU A 440 6.73 24.38 -3.69
C LEU A 440 5.24 24.67 -3.48
N ALA A 441 4.36 24.05 -4.28
CA ALA A 441 2.90 24.17 -4.14
C ALA A 441 2.40 23.62 -2.79
N GLU A 442 3.01 22.53 -2.31
CA GLU A 442 2.66 21.89 -1.05
C GLU A 442 3.20 22.64 0.18
N THR A 443 4.39 23.23 0.06
CA THR A 443 5.14 23.74 1.23
C THR A 443 5.13 25.26 1.38
N ALA A 444 4.96 26.02 0.29
CA ALA A 444 5.22 27.47 0.31
C ALA A 444 4.54 28.29 -0.81
N ALA A 445 3.37 27.86 -1.32
CA ALA A 445 2.72 28.50 -2.47
C ALA A 445 2.51 30.02 -2.32
N ASP A 446 2.19 30.49 -1.11
CA ASP A 446 1.89 31.91 -0.88
C ASP A 446 3.12 32.82 -0.82
N ARG A 447 4.34 32.25 -0.73
CA ARG A 447 5.60 33.01 -0.59
C ARG A 447 6.23 33.40 -1.93
N PHE A 448 5.87 32.69 -3.00
CA PHE A 448 6.48 32.84 -4.31
C PHE A 448 5.47 33.30 -5.36
N ALA A 449 5.91 34.17 -6.26
CA ALA A 449 5.27 34.37 -7.56
C ALA A 449 6.04 33.53 -8.58
N LEU A 450 5.55 32.32 -8.87
CA LEU A 450 6.24 31.32 -9.68
C LEU A 450 5.78 31.37 -11.14
N THR A 451 6.71 31.59 -12.06
CA THR A 451 6.49 31.46 -13.51
C THR A 451 7.37 30.36 -14.06
N VAL A 452 6.76 29.36 -14.70
CA VAL A 452 7.45 28.24 -15.32
C VAL A 452 7.40 28.38 -16.84
N CYS A 453 8.56 28.47 -17.47
CA CYS A 453 8.69 28.57 -18.92
C CYS A 453 9.09 27.20 -19.50
N GLY A 454 8.16 26.57 -20.23
CA GLY A 454 8.41 25.34 -20.98
C GLY A 454 8.55 25.62 -22.47
N GLU A 455 9.65 25.17 -23.08
CA GLU A 455 9.87 25.24 -24.54
C GLU A 455 8.82 24.45 -25.33
N GLU A 456 8.36 23.32 -24.77
CA GLU A 456 7.39 22.44 -25.41
C GLU A 456 5.96 23.00 -25.29
N SER A 457 5.10 22.68 -26.25
CA SER A 457 3.73 23.18 -26.35
C SER A 457 2.76 22.62 -25.30
N ARG A 458 3.21 21.63 -24.51
CA ARG A 458 2.40 20.87 -23.57
C ARG A 458 2.99 20.93 -22.15
N PRO A 459 2.17 20.74 -21.10
CA PRO A 459 2.66 20.58 -19.73
C PRO A 459 3.54 19.33 -19.56
N ALA A 460 4.26 19.27 -18.43
CA ALA A 460 5.14 18.17 -18.07
C ALA A 460 4.43 16.81 -18.14
N TYR A 461 5.12 15.83 -18.71
CA TYR A 461 4.67 14.45 -18.86
C TYR A 461 5.80 13.47 -18.55
N ASP A 462 5.46 12.21 -18.33
CA ASP A 462 6.39 11.15 -17.97
C ASP A 462 7.26 10.74 -19.18
N ARG A 463 8.52 11.16 -19.16
CA ARG A 463 9.49 10.85 -20.23
C ARG A 463 10.11 9.46 -20.10
N VAL A 464 9.96 8.79 -18.96
CA VAL A 464 10.48 7.44 -18.74
C VAL A 464 9.63 6.42 -19.50
N HIS A 465 8.33 6.67 -19.63
CA HIS A 465 7.36 5.77 -20.29
C HIS A 465 7.01 6.19 -21.73
N LEU A 466 7.90 6.94 -22.41
CA LEU A 466 7.67 7.40 -23.80
C LEU A 466 7.41 6.25 -24.79
N SER A 467 8.02 5.08 -24.61
CA SER A 467 7.82 3.95 -25.52
C SER A 467 6.37 3.44 -25.51
N GLU A 468 5.61 3.67 -24.44
CA GLU A 468 4.21 3.28 -24.31
C GLU A 468 3.26 4.13 -25.18
N TYR A 469 3.69 5.33 -25.58
CA TYR A 469 2.94 6.22 -26.48
C TYR A 469 2.82 5.67 -27.92
N PHE A 470 3.74 4.78 -28.32
CA PHE A 470 3.59 4.03 -29.58
C PHE A 470 2.55 2.91 -29.48
N GLY A 471 2.19 2.50 -28.25
CA GLY A 471 1.14 1.55 -27.97
C GLY A 471 -0.22 2.23 -27.74
N ASP A 472 -0.85 1.89 -26.62
CA ASP A 472 -2.23 2.29 -26.30
C ASP A 472 -2.33 3.57 -25.46
N LYS A 473 -1.21 4.09 -24.92
CA LYS A 473 -1.25 5.28 -24.05
C LYS A 473 -1.33 6.58 -24.84
N THR A 474 -2.15 7.50 -24.33
CA THR A 474 -2.31 8.86 -24.85
C THR A 474 -1.36 9.85 -24.17
N ALA A 475 -1.19 11.04 -24.76
CA ALA A 475 -0.40 12.12 -24.17
C ALA A 475 -0.96 12.57 -22.80
N ASP A 476 -2.29 12.58 -22.66
CA ASP A 476 -2.97 12.96 -21.41
C ASP A 476 -2.73 11.95 -20.29
N GLU A 477 -2.66 10.65 -20.60
CA GLU A 477 -2.33 9.60 -19.63
C GLU A 477 -0.86 9.63 -19.18
N LEU A 478 0.01 10.27 -19.97
CA LEU A 478 1.40 10.51 -19.60
C LEU A 478 1.58 11.85 -18.87
N ALA A 479 0.58 12.74 -18.85
CA ALA A 479 0.70 14.05 -18.23
C ALA A 479 0.91 13.95 -16.71
N LEU A 480 1.91 14.66 -16.19
CA LEU A 480 2.23 14.72 -14.76
C LEU A 480 1.44 15.83 -14.05
N THR A 481 0.81 16.72 -14.79
CA THR A 481 0.14 17.90 -14.26
C THR A 481 -0.97 18.36 -15.20
N THR A 482 -1.77 19.34 -14.75
CA THR A 482 -2.85 19.94 -15.55
C THR A 482 -2.82 21.46 -15.45
N PRO A 483 -3.36 22.20 -16.42
CA PRO A 483 -3.51 23.65 -16.31
C PRO A 483 -4.28 24.09 -15.05
N ALA A 484 -5.25 23.27 -14.61
CA ALA A 484 -6.02 23.50 -13.39
C ALA A 484 -5.15 23.46 -12.11
N PHE A 485 -4.09 22.65 -12.09
CA PHE A 485 -3.13 22.62 -10.99
C PHE A 485 -2.43 23.98 -10.84
N TYR A 486 -1.87 24.53 -11.91
CA TYR A 486 -1.19 25.83 -11.88
C TYR A 486 -2.12 26.97 -11.46
N ALA A 487 -3.33 27.01 -12.03
CA ALA A 487 -4.34 28.00 -11.69
C ALA A 487 -4.74 27.95 -10.20
N ARG A 488 -4.88 26.76 -9.63
CA ARG A 488 -5.24 26.56 -8.21
C ARG A 488 -4.19 27.10 -7.24
N HIS A 489 -2.91 27.06 -7.60
CA HIS A 489 -1.81 27.50 -6.75
C HIS A 489 -1.33 28.93 -7.05
N GLY A 490 -1.98 29.63 -8.00
CA GLY A 490 -1.55 30.98 -8.41
C GLY A 490 -0.18 31.00 -9.08
N PHE A 491 0.24 29.86 -9.64
CA PHE A 491 1.47 29.73 -10.41
C PHE A 491 1.15 29.86 -11.89
N GLU A 492 2.12 30.35 -12.65
CA GLU A 492 1.97 30.55 -14.09
C GLU A 492 2.77 29.50 -14.84
N LEU A 493 2.09 28.72 -15.69
CA LEU A 493 2.74 27.87 -16.67
C LEU A 493 2.65 28.53 -18.05
N ARG A 494 3.82 28.76 -18.66
CA ARG A 494 3.94 29.24 -20.05
C ARG A 494 4.54 28.13 -20.91
N THR A 495 3.69 27.42 -21.64
CA THR A 495 4.12 26.45 -22.66
C THR A 495 4.51 27.17 -23.96
N ALA A 496 5.20 26.48 -24.86
CA ALA A 496 5.74 27.04 -26.11
C ALA A 496 6.57 28.33 -25.89
N THR A 497 7.19 28.46 -24.71
CA THR A 497 7.89 29.66 -24.26
C THR A 497 9.33 29.29 -23.93
N ALA A 498 10.16 29.23 -24.97
CA ALA A 498 11.60 29.03 -24.82
C ALA A 498 12.26 30.30 -24.25
N VAL A 499 13.14 30.14 -23.27
CA VAL A 499 14.02 31.21 -22.78
C VAL A 499 15.30 31.21 -23.61
N THR A 500 15.69 32.36 -24.15
CA THR A 500 16.82 32.51 -25.08
C THR A 500 18.01 33.26 -24.48
N ALA A 501 17.80 34.05 -23.42
CA ALA A 501 18.86 34.76 -22.71
C ALA A 501 18.55 34.93 -21.22
N ILE A 502 19.60 35.03 -20.40
CA ILE A 502 19.54 35.38 -18.98
C ILE A 502 20.45 36.59 -18.78
N ASP A 503 19.91 37.72 -18.33
CA ASP A 503 20.69 38.85 -17.85
C ASP A 503 20.78 38.78 -16.32
N ARG A 504 21.98 38.46 -15.82
CA ARG A 504 22.25 38.32 -14.39
C ARG A 504 22.35 39.67 -13.68
N ALA A 505 22.81 40.70 -14.39
CA ALA A 505 22.95 42.04 -13.82
C ALA A 505 21.58 42.70 -13.67
N ALA A 506 20.71 42.56 -14.69
CA ALA A 506 19.34 43.05 -14.66
C ALA A 506 18.36 42.12 -13.93
N ARG A 507 18.75 40.87 -13.65
CA ARG A 507 17.91 39.81 -13.07
C ARG A 507 16.64 39.55 -13.89
N THR A 508 16.82 39.40 -15.20
CA THR A 508 15.73 39.11 -16.15
C THR A 508 16.08 37.92 -17.03
N VAL A 509 15.04 37.23 -17.52
CA VAL A 509 15.16 36.25 -18.59
C VAL A 509 14.38 36.72 -19.82
N THR A 510 14.93 36.52 -21.01
CA THR A 510 14.28 36.89 -22.27
C THR A 510 13.70 35.64 -22.93
N THR A 511 12.43 35.69 -23.32
CA THR A 511 11.78 34.60 -24.06
C THR A 511 12.02 34.72 -25.57
N ALA A 512 11.77 33.66 -26.33
CA ALA A 512 11.87 33.66 -27.79
C ALA A 512 10.91 34.66 -28.46
N ALA A 513 9.83 35.05 -27.79
CA ALA A 513 8.91 36.10 -28.24
C ALA A 513 9.43 37.53 -27.97
N GLY A 514 10.62 37.67 -27.35
CA GLY A 514 11.23 38.94 -26.99
C GLY A 514 10.69 39.55 -25.68
N GLU A 515 9.91 38.81 -24.91
CA GLU A 515 9.41 39.25 -23.60
C GLU A 515 10.49 39.10 -22.53
N GLU A 516 10.64 40.10 -21.67
CA GLU A 516 11.54 40.05 -20.51
C GLU A 516 10.77 39.77 -19.23
N LEU A 517 11.16 38.70 -18.52
CA LEU A 517 10.58 38.27 -17.25
C LEU A 517 11.59 38.50 -16.11
N PRO A 518 11.28 39.36 -15.15
CA PRO A 518 12.18 39.61 -14.02
C PRO A 518 12.07 38.51 -12.95
N TYR A 519 13.19 38.17 -12.33
CA TYR A 519 13.25 37.17 -11.26
C TYR A 519 13.99 37.69 -10.03
N ASP A 520 13.63 37.17 -8.86
CA ASP A 520 14.40 37.31 -7.63
C ASP A 520 15.22 36.04 -7.37
N LYS A 521 14.68 34.87 -7.75
CA LYS A 521 15.39 33.59 -7.83
C LYS A 521 15.11 32.92 -9.18
N LEU A 522 16.12 32.28 -9.75
CA LEU A 522 16.01 31.55 -11.01
C LEU A 522 16.38 30.08 -10.82
N VAL A 523 15.59 29.16 -11.37
CA VAL A 523 15.92 27.73 -11.39
C VAL A 523 16.01 27.24 -12.83
N ILE A 524 17.17 26.74 -13.21
CA ILE A 524 17.41 26.13 -14.51
C ILE A 524 17.15 24.62 -14.38
N ALA A 525 16.05 24.16 -14.96
CA ALA A 525 15.64 22.77 -15.05
C ALA A 525 15.47 22.36 -16.53
N SER A 526 16.35 22.88 -17.39
CA SER A 526 16.31 22.73 -18.85
C SER A 526 16.54 21.29 -19.32
N GLY A 527 17.10 20.44 -18.45
CA GLY A 527 17.37 19.03 -18.75
C GLY A 527 18.49 18.85 -19.78
N SER A 528 18.30 17.91 -20.70
CA SER A 528 19.28 17.54 -21.73
C SER A 528 18.67 17.50 -23.13
N TYR A 529 19.53 17.52 -24.16
CA TYR A 529 19.16 17.26 -25.55
C TYR A 529 19.83 15.98 -26.08
N PRO A 530 19.24 15.29 -27.08
CA PRO A 530 19.84 14.12 -27.70
C PRO A 530 21.15 14.45 -28.42
N PHE A 531 22.19 13.68 -28.16
CA PHE A 531 23.45 13.79 -28.89
C PHE A 531 23.30 13.11 -30.27
N VAL A 532 23.43 13.91 -31.33
CA VAL A 532 23.49 13.43 -32.71
C VAL A 532 24.95 13.47 -33.20
N PRO A 533 25.58 12.31 -33.51
CA PRO A 533 26.94 12.28 -34.04
C PRO A 533 27.12 13.19 -35.27
N PRO A 534 28.31 13.82 -35.45
CA PRO A 534 28.58 14.75 -36.56
C PRO A 534 28.85 13.99 -37.88
N VAL A 535 27.84 13.25 -38.35
CA VAL A 535 27.91 12.44 -39.56
C VAL A 535 27.27 13.22 -40.72
N PRO A 536 27.96 13.41 -41.86
CA PRO A 536 27.36 13.97 -43.06
C PRO A 536 26.07 13.24 -43.46
N GLY A 537 25.00 13.99 -43.68
CA GLY A 537 23.68 13.44 -44.00
C GLY A 537 22.77 13.16 -42.79
N ARG A 538 23.19 13.48 -41.56
CA ARG A 538 22.36 13.30 -40.35
C ARG A 538 21.05 14.11 -40.33
N ASP A 539 20.99 15.22 -41.06
CA ASP A 539 19.84 16.15 -41.09
C ASP A 539 18.90 15.87 -42.28
N ARG A 540 19.04 14.71 -42.93
CA ARG A 540 18.22 14.33 -44.09
C ARG A 540 16.78 14.02 -43.65
N PRO A 541 15.76 14.28 -44.50
CA PRO A 541 14.37 13.91 -44.20
C PRO A 541 14.25 12.40 -43.99
N GLY A 542 13.73 11.97 -42.83
CA GLY A 542 13.70 10.57 -42.40
C GLY A 542 14.68 10.26 -41.25
N CYS A 543 15.47 11.25 -40.81
CA CYS A 543 16.33 11.18 -39.64
C CYS A 543 15.70 11.92 -38.45
N PHE A 544 15.56 11.25 -37.31
CA PHE A 544 14.87 11.73 -36.11
C PHE A 544 15.72 11.55 -34.86
N VAL A 545 15.33 12.22 -33.78
CA VAL A 545 15.81 11.93 -32.41
C VAL A 545 14.68 11.31 -31.60
N TYR A 546 14.98 10.81 -30.40
CA TYR A 546 13.98 10.17 -29.53
C TYR A 546 13.98 10.83 -28.15
N ARG A 547 13.10 11.82 -27.92
CA ARG A 547 13.10 12.56 -26.64
C ARG A 547 11.77 13.21 -26.25
N THR A 548 10.99 13.70 -27.19
CA THR A 548 9.75 14.45 -26.95
C THR A 548 8.55 13.77 -27.63
N LEU A 549 7.32 14.06 -27.17
CA LEU A 549 6.13 13.52 -27.84
C LEU A 549 6.03 13.95 -29.31
N ASP A 550 6.51 15.16 -29.64
CA ASP A 550 6.58 15.64 -31.02
C ASP A 550 7.57 14.81 -31.87
N ASP A 551 8.72 14.41 -31.29
CA ASP A 551 9.64 13.47 -31.96
C ASP A 551 8.96 12.14 -32.24
N LEU A 552 8.17 11.63 -31.28
CA LEU A 552 7.47 10.36 -31.40
C LEU A 552 6.36 10.43 -32.46
N ASP A 553 5.58 11.52 -32.50
CA ASP A 553 4.60 11.78 -33.54
C ASP A 553 5.26 11.85 -34.93
N ALA A 554 6.41 12.51 -35.05
CA ALA A 554 7.18 12.60 -36.28
C ALA A 554 7.71 11.22 -36.74
N ILE A 555 8.23 10.41 -35.80
CA ILE A 555 8.64 9.02 -36.08
C ILE A 555 7.45 8.18 -36.53
N ARG A 556 6.30 8.29 -35.85
CA ARG A 556 5.08 7.54 -36.20
C ARG A 556 4.57 7.91 -37.59
N ALA A 557 4.59 9.20 -37.94
CA ALA A 557 4.21 9.67 -39.26
C ALA A 557 5.18 9.16 -40.34
N ALA A 558 6.48 9.25 -40.10
CA ALA A 558 7.49 8.79 -41.07
C ALA A 558 7.58 7.26 -41.19
N ALA A 559 7.15 6.53 -40.16
CA ALA A 559 7.01 5.08 -40.19
C ALA A 559 5.89 4.61 -41.15
N GLN A 560 4.89 5.46 -41.45
CA GLN A 560 3.83 5.12 -42.40
C GLN A 560 4.40 4.98 -43.81
N GLY A 561 4.53 3.74 -44.29
CA GLY A 561 5.11 3.43 -45.60
C GLY A 561 6.62 3.18 -45.60
N ALA A 562 7.26 3.19 -44.42
CA ALA A 562 8.64 2.71 -44.24
C ALA A 562 8.65 1.21 -43.97
N ARG A 563 9.71 0.52 -44.41
CA ARG A 563 9.91 -0.92 -44.16
C ARG A 563 11.00 -1.17 -43.13
N VAL A 564 12.11 -0.44 -43.23
CA VAL A 564 13.31 -0.66 -42.40
C VAL A 564 13.59 0.59 -41.57
N GLY A 565 13.87 0.40 -40.29
CA GLY A 565 14.20 1.46 -39.35
C GLY A 565 15.49 1.15 -38.58
N VAL A 566 16.40 2.13 -38.49
CA VAL A 566 17.67 1.99 -37.77
C VAL A 566 17.71 2.93 -36.58
N VAL A 567 18.10 2.42 -35.43
CA VAL A 567 18.44 3.21 -34.25
C VAL A 567 19.96 3.27 -34.09
N VAL A 568 20.51 4.49 -33.99
CA VAL A 568 21.92 4.71 -33.72
C VAL A 568 22.12 4.92 -32.23
N GLY A 569 22.71 3.92 -31.57
CA GLY A 569 22.91 3.84 -30.12
C GLY A 569 22.25 2.57 -29.55
N GLY A 570 23.04 1.76 -28.86
CA GLY A 570 22.67 0.51 -28.21
C GLY A 570 22.63 0.60 -26.68
N GLY A 571 22.44 1.81 -26.15
CA GLY A 571 22.11 2.06 -24.76
C GLY A 571 20.61 1.86 -24.46
N LEU A 572 20.20 2.19 -23.23
CA LEU A 572 18.81 2.05 -22.76
C LEU A 572 17.78 2.67 -23.72
N LEU A 573 17.89 3.98 -23.97
CA LEU A 573 16.96 4.70 -24.85
C LEU A 573 16.99 4.19 -26.29
N GLY A 574 18.14 3.69 -26.76
CA GLY A 574 18.28 3.16 -28.10
C GLY A 574 17.56 1.83 -28.28
N LEU A 575 17.64 0.95 -27.28
CA LEU A 575 16.90 -0.31 -27.27
C LEU A 575 15.39 -0.09 -27.14
N GLU A 576 14.96 0.89 -26.34
CA GLU A 576 13.56 1.31 -26.28
C GLU A 576 13.05 1.89 -27.62
N ALA A 577 13.84 2.74 -28.27
CA ALA A 577 13.50 3.25 -29.59
C ALA A 577 13.43 2.12 -30.64
N ALA A 578 14.29 1.11 -30.56
CA ALA A 578 14.25 -0.03 -31.47
C ALA A 578 12.98 -0.87 -31.25
N ASN A 579 12.54 -1.02 -29.99
CA ASN A 579 11.26 -1.63 -29.67
C ASN A 579 10.07 -0.84 -30.22
N ALA A 580 10.14 0.50 -30.17
CA ALA A 580 9.12 1.37 -30.73
C ALA A 580 9.00 1.22 -32.26
N LEU A 581 10.13 1.21 -32.99
CA LEU A 581 10.12 0.97 -34.44
C LEU A 581 9.53 -0.39 -34.80
N LYS A 582 9.85 -1.43 -34.01
CA LYS A 582 9.27 -2.75 -34.18
C LYS A 582 7.76 -2.77 -33.92
N SER A 583 7.29 -2.07 -32.89
CA SER A 583 5.86 -1.93 -32.57
C SER A 583 5.09 -1.20 -33.67
N LEU A 584 5.76 -0.31 -34.41
CA LEU A 584 5.24 0.35 -35.61
C LEU A 584 5.27 -0.55 -36.86
N GLY A 585 5.77 -1.79 -36.76
CA GLY A 585 5.79 -2.78 -37.84
C GLY A 585 7.03 -2.72 -38.74
N LEU A 586 8.07 -1.95 -38.38
CA LEU A 586 9.31 -1.88 -39.16
C LEU A 586 10.26 -3.03 -38.80
N GLU A 587 11.07 -3.43 -39.77
CA GLU A 587 12.29 -4.20 -39.52
C GLU A 587 13.30 -3.29 -38.81
N ALA A 588 13.51 -3.53 -37.52
CA ALA A 588 14.30 -2.68 -36.66
C ALA A 588 15.76 -3.16 -36.56
N HIS A 589 16.70 -2.23 -36.69
CA HIS A 589 18.12 -2.46 -36.46
C HIS A 589 18.67 -1.50 -35.41
N VAL A 590 19.67 -1.94 -34.64
CA VAL A 590 20.43 -1.12 -33.71
C VAL A 590 21.87 -1.09 -34.16
N VAL A 591 22.41 0.11 -34.39
CA VAL A 591 23.81 0.35 -34.71
C VAL A 591 24.48 0.97 -33.50
N GLU A 592 25.43 0.24 -32.91
CA GLU A 592 26.18 0.68 -31.73
C GLU A 592 27.68 0.80 -32.09
N PHE A 593 28.27 1.92 -31.69
CA PHE A 593 29.70 2.18 -31.89
C PHE A 593 30.55 1.31 -30.97
N ALA A 594 30.11 1.12 -29.73
CA ALA A 594 30.76 0.23 -28.77
C ALA A 594 30.73 -1.24 -29.24
N PRO A 595 31.67 -2.08 -28.79
CA PRO A 595 31.71 -3.50 -29.17
C PRO A 595 30.54 -4.32 -28.60
N GLN A 596 29.70 -3.73 -27.75
CA GLN A 596 28.57 -4.38 -27.10
C GLN A 596 27.44 -3.38 -26.79
N LEU A 597 26.24 -3.92 -26.57
CA LEU A 597 25.11 -3.15 -26.06
C LEU A 597 25.32 -2.74 -24.60
N MET A 598 24.77 -1.59 -24.22
CA MET A 598 24.84 -1.02 -22.87
C MET A 598 26.24 -1.02 -22.25
N ALA A 599 27.25 -0.63 -23.03
CA ALA A 599 28.67 -0.69 -22.61
C ALA A 599 28.99 0.09 -21.32
N VAL A 600 28.13 1.02 -20.90
CA VAL A 600 28.27 1.71 -19.61
C VAL A 600 27.81 0.84 -18.44
N GLN A 601 26.74 0.08 -18.59
CA GLN A 601 26.10 -0.70 -17.51
C GLN A 601 26.53 -2.17 -17.47
N LEU A 602 26.83 -2.76 -18.63
CA LEU A 602 27.11 -4.18 -18.78
C LEU A 602 28.55 -4.41 -19.18
N ASP A 603 29.11 -5.53 -18.75
CA ASP A 603 30.37 -6.05 -19.24
C ASP A 603 30.16 -6.92 -20.50
N ALA A 604 31.25 -7.44 -21.07
CA ALA A 604 31.21 -8.17 -22.34
C ALA A 604 30.29 -9.40 -22.30
N GLY A 605 30.27 -10.13 -21.19
CA GLY A 605 29.42 -11.32 -21.02
C GLY A 605 27.94 -10.94 -20.98
N GLY A 606 27.57 -9.95 -20.15
CA GLY A 606 26.19 -9.45 -20.09
C GLY A 606 25.73 -8.87 -21.43
N GLY A 607 26.58 -8.07 -22.09
CA GLY A 607 26.29 -7.47 -23.39
C GLY A 607 26.09 -8.51 -24.50
N ALA A 608 26.87 -9.59 -24.52
CA ALA A 608 26.73 -10.68 -25.48
C ALA A 608 25.41 -11.45 -25.30
N LEU A 609 25.02 -11.75 -24.05
CA LEU A 609 23.74 -12.39 -23.78
C LEU A 609 22.56 -11.47 -24.16
N LEU A 610 22.64 -10.19 -23.81
CA LEU A 610 21.63 -9.21 -24.17
C LEU A 610 21.46 -9.15 -25.70
N ARG A 611 22.56 -9.03 -26.45
CA ARG A 611 22.55 -9.04 -27.91
C ARG A 611 21.80 -10.25 -28.47
N ARG A 612 22.16 -11.47 -28.03
CA ARG A 612 21.50 -12.70 -28.50
C ARG A 612 20.00 -12.69 -28.25
N LYS A 613 19.56 -12.22 -27.07
CA LYS A 613 18.12 -12.13 -26.75
C LYS A 613 17.39 -11.08 -27.59
N ILE A 614 18.02 -9.93 -27.85
CA ILE A 614 17.45 -8.88 -28.70
C ILE A 614 17.36 -9.34 -30.17
N GLU A 615 18.39 -10.02 -30.68
CA GLU A 615 18.37 -10.63 -32.02
C GLU A 615 17.30 -11.73 -32.14
N ALA A 616 17.11 -12.55 -31.10
CA ALA A 616 16.04 -13.56 -31.07
C ALA A 616 14.64 -12.94 -31.08
N LEU A 617 14.50 -11.68 -30.67
CA LEU A 617 13.27 -10.91 -30.79
C LEU A 617 13.11 -10.25 -32.17
N GLY A 618 14.01 -10.51 -33.12
CA GLY A 618 13.91 -10.01 -34.50
C GLY A 618 14.40 -8.57 -34.68
N VAL A 619 15.27 -8.08 -33.80
CA VAL A 619 15.95 -6.79 -33.96
C VAL A 619 17.40 -7.04 -34.37
N GLY A 620 17.84 -6.51 -35.52
CA GLY A 620 19.21 -6.73 -35.99
C GLY A 620 20.21 -5.86 -35.23
N VAL A 621 21.22 -6.45 -34.60
CA VAL A 621 22.19 -5.71 -33.77
C VAL A 621 23.56 -5.64 -34.45
N HIS A 622 24.06 -4.41 -34.63
CA HIS A 622 25.32 -4.09 -35.31
C HIS A 622 26.25 -3.33 -34.37
N THR A 623 27.03 -4.05 -33.56
CA THR A 623 28.02 -3.47 -32.64
C THR A 623 29.36 -3.20 -33.31
N GLY A 624 30.16 -2.27 -32.77
CA GLY A 624 31.47 -1.91 -33.30
C GLY A 624 31.41 -1.15 -34.63
N ARG A 625 30.24 -0.63 -35.01
CA ARG A 625 30.05 0.04 -36.31
C ARG A 625 30.10 1.55 -36.16
N ASN A 626 30.93 2.20 -36.99
CA ASN A 626 31.06 3.65 -37.04
C ASN A 626 30.53 4.18 -38.37
N THR A 627 29.41 4.89 -38.35
CA THR A 627 28.80 5.50 -39.55
C THR A 627 29.60 6.72 -39.99
N ARG A 628 30.15 6.68 -41.21
CA ARG A 628 30.91 7.79 -41.82
C ARG A 628 30.03 8.81 -42.52
N GLN A 629 29.00 8.35 -43.23
CA GLN A 629 28.06 9.22 -43.94
C GLN A 629 26.73 8.51 -44.21
N ILE A 630 25.67 9.29 -44.40
CA ILE A 630 24.33 8.84 -44.77
C ILE A 630 24.01 9.42 -46.14
N VAL A 631 23.82 8.55 -47.13
CA VAL A 631 23.57 8.91 -48.54
C VAL A 631 22.25 8.31 -49.03
N ASP A 632 21.89 8.54 -50.29
CA ASP A 632 20.74 7.89 -50.92
C ASP A 632 20.96 6.37 -51.02
N GLY A 633 19.94 5.59 -50.67
CA GLY A 633 19.93 4.14 -50.84
C GLY A 633 19.41 3.70 -52.20
N GLU A 634 19.65 2.44 -52.55
CA GLU A 634 19.16 1.82 -53.79
C GLU A 634 17.75 1.24 -53.62
N SER A 635 17.45 0.66 -52.45
CA SER A 635 16.17 0.00 -52.13
C SER A 635 15.39 0.68 -51.02
N CYS A 636 16.07 1.42 -50.15
CA CYS A 636 15.48 2.24 -49.09
C CYS A 636 15.90 3.70 -49.26
N ARG A 637 15.23 4.62 -48.55
CA ARG A 637 15.52 6.07 -48.64
C ARG A 637 16.97 6.43 -48.29
N HIS A 638 17.57 5.74 -47.33
CA HIS A 638 18.89 6.03 -46.78
C HIS A 638 19.82 4.82 -46.90
N ARG A 639 21.11 5.11 -47.09
CA ARG A 639 22.21 4.15 -46.95
C ARG A 639 23.25 4.70 -45.98
N MET A 640 23.40 4.01 -44.85
CA MET A 640 24.41 4.30 -43.84
C MET A 640 25.71 3.60 -44.23
N GLN A 641 26.78 4.36 -44.52
CA GLN A 641 28.09 3.79 -44.85
C GLN A 641 28.97 3.71 -43.60
N PHE A 642 29.50 2.53 -43.31
CA PHE A 642 30.36 2.29 -42.15
C PHE A 642 31.85 2.46 -42.49
N ALA A 643 32.67 2.66 -41.46
CA ALA A 643 34.10 2.94 -41.62
C ALA A 643 34.93 1.76 -42.17
N ASP A 644 34.41 0.54 -42.05
CA ASP A 644 35.00 -0.71 -42.55
C ASP A 644 34.62 -1.01 -44.01
N GLY A 645 33.79 -0.17 -44.63
CA GLY A 645 33.34 -0.31 -46.01
C GLY A 645 32.01 -1.06 -46.18
N GLU A 646 31.44 -1.62 -45.11
CA GLU A 646 30.07 -2.15 -45.14
C GLU A 646 29.02 -1.02 -45.12
N HIS A 647 27.77 -1.36 -45.43
CA HIS A 647 26.66 -0.41 -45.40
C HIS A 647 25.35 -1.07 -44.96
N LEU A 648 24.42 -0.26 -44.48
CA LEU A 648 23.06 -0.67 -44.12
C LEU A 648 22.05 0.30 -44.75
N GLU A 649 21.07 -0.24 -45.48
CA GLU A 649 19.97 0.56 -46.03
C GLU A 649 18.79 0.63 -45.06
N THR A 650 18.15 1.79 -44.99
CA THR A 650 17.03 2.05 -44.08
C THR A 650 16.13 3.15 -44.61
N ASP A 651 14.85 3.13 -44.27
CA ASP A 651 13.91 4.19 -44.65
C ASP A 651 13.87 5.31 -43.61
N LEU A 652 14.20 4.97 -42.36
CA LEU A 652 14.12 5.84 -41.20
C LEU A 652 15.32 5.62 -40.27
N ILE A 653 15.87 6.70 -39.71
CA ILE A 653 16.97 6.66 -38.75
C ILE A 653 16.56 7.40 -37.47
N VAL A 654 16.76 6.79 -36.30
CA VAL A 654 16.57 7.41 -34.99
C VAL A 654 17.91 7.51 -34.28
N PHE A 655 18.34 8.71 -33.94
CA PHE A 655 19.56 8.93 -33.16
C PHE A 655 19.27 8.88 -31.66
N SER A 656 19.92 7.93 -30.98
CA SER A 656 19.85 7.69 -29.54
C SER A 656 21.24 7.39 -28.97
N ALA A 657 22.24 8.17 -29.40
CA ALA A 657 23.66 7.97 -29.06
C ALA A 657 24.04 8.59 -27.69
N GLY A 658 23.07 8.79 -26.82
CA GLY A 658 23.20 9.48 -25.53
C GLY A 658 22.65 10.91 -25.54
N ILE A 659 22.80 11.60 -24.41
CA ILE A 659 22.29 12.95 -24.19
C ILE A 659 23.43 13.91 -23.79
N ARG A 660 23.18 15.21 -23.92
CA ARG A 660 24.06 16.28 -23.45
C ARG A 660 23.28 17.30 -22.61
N PRO A 661 23.83 17.78 -21.49
CA PRO A 661 23.21 18.84 -20.69
C PRO A 661 22.88 20.07 -21.55
N ARG A 662 21.70 20.66 -21.34
CA ARG A 662 21.34 21.97 -21.92
C ARG A 662 21.97 23.09 -21.08
N ASP A 663 23.22 23.43 -21.40
CA ASP A 663 24.05 24.42 -20.68
C ASP A 663 24.24 25.73 -21.46
N GLU A 664 23.56 25.92 -22.59
CA GLU A 664 23.75 27.04 -23.51
C GLU A 664 23.41 28.40 -22.86
N LEU A 665 22.33 28.42 -22.06
CA LEU A 665 21.92 29.60 -21.28
C LEU A 665 22.96 29.94 -20.21
N ALA A 666 23.55 28.94 -19.55
CA ALA A 666 24.59 29.14 -18.56
C ALA A 666 25.87 29.70 -19.20
N ARG A 667 26.30 29.16 -20.35
CA ARG A 667 27.47 29.65 -21.10
C ARG A 667 27.28 31.10 -21.54
N SER A 668 26.11 31.43 -22.10
CA SER A 668 25.83 32.77 -22.62
C SER A 668 25.72 33.84 -21.53
N CYS A 669 25.27 33.48 -20.31
CA CYS A 669 25.22 34.39 -19.17
C CYS A 669 26.46 34.31 -18.23
N GLY A 670 27.50 33.56 -18.63
CA GLY A 670 28.75 33.49 -17.89
C GLY A 670 28.68 32.75 -16.55
N LEU A 671 27.77 31.79 -16.40
CA LEU A 671 27.82 30.80 -15.32
C LEU A 671 28.89 29.75 -15.62
N GLU A 672 29.47 29.17 -14.57
CA GLU A 672 30.49 28.13 -14.73
C GLU A 672 29.88 26.83 -15.26
N VAL A 673 30.53 26.26 -16.27
CA VAL A 673 30.10 25.05 -16.96
C VAL A 673 31.29 24.12 -17.09
N GLY A 674 31.10 22.83 -16.80
CA GLY A 674 32.20 21.86 -16.84
C GLY A 674 32.77 21.63 -18.24
N GLU A 675 33.98 21.05 -18.29
CA GLU A 675 34.70 20.75 -19.54
C GLU A 675 33.90 19.86 -20.50
N ARG A 676 33.07 18.96 -19.96
CA ARG A 676 32.20 18.05 -20.73
C ARG A 676 30.74 18.50 -20.80
N GLY A 677 30.48 19.75 -20.40
CA GLY A 677 29.15 20.35 -20.29
C GLY A 677 28.51 20.17 -18.91
N GLY A 678 27.38 20.84 -18.72
CA GLY A 678 26.62 20.87 -17.46
C GLY A 678 27.01 22.04 -16.54
N ILE A 679 26.00 22.62 -15.88
CA ILE A 679 26.11 23.82 -15.05
C ILE A 679 26.66 23.43 -13.68
N VAL A 680 27.81 24.00 -13.29
CA VAL A 680 28.45 23.67 -12.01
C VAL A 680 27.56 24.11 -10.84
N VAL A 681 27.28 23.19 -9.92
CA VAL A 681 26.50 23.46 -8.71
C VAL A 681 27.14 22.92 -7.43
N ASP A 682 26.86 23.58 -6.30
CA ASP A 682 27.21 23.11 -4.96
C ASP A 682 26.21 22.06 -4.41
N ASP A 683 26.43 21.59 -3.18
CA ASP A 683 25.55 20.63 -2.49
C ASP A 683 24.13 21.17 -2.25
N ARG A 684 23.89 22.48 -2.41
CA ARG A 684 22.55 23.07 -2.34
C ARG A 684 21.96 23.35 -3.73
N CYS A 685 22.58 22.80 -4.76
CA CYS A 685 22.25 23.00 -6.16
C CYS A 685 22.36 24.47 -6.62
N ARG A 686 23.14 25.30 -5.92
CA ARG A 686 23.40 26.71 -6.31
C ARG A 686 24.53 26.77 -7.30
N THR A 687 24.38 27.65 -8.29
CA THR A 687 25.47 27.97 -9.22
C THR A 687 26.46 28.95 -8.58
N GLY A 688 27.47 29.40 -9.34
CA GLY A 688 28.34 30.51 -8.92
C GLY A 688 27.60 31.84 -8.65
N ASP A 689 26.32 31.93 -9.03
CA ASP A 689 25.41 33.02 -8.66
C ASP A 689 24.44 32.55 -7.56
N PRO A 690 24.39 33.20 -6.38
CA PRO A 690 23.57 32.75 -5.24
C PRO A 690 22.05 32.89 -5.46
N ASP A 691 21.64 33.59 -6.52
CA ASP A 691 20.24 33.74 -6.91
C ASP A 691 19.82 32.78 -8.03
N ILE A 692 20.75 31.95 -8.54
CA ILE A 692 20.50 30.99 -9.63
C ILE A 692 20.84 29.56 -9.21
N TYR A 693 19.88 28.65 -9.40
CA TYR A 693 20.01 27.22 -9.14
C TYR A 693 19.96 26.43 -10.46
N ALA A 694 20.55 25.23 -10.48
CA ALA A 694 20.37 24.29 -11.57
C ALA A 694 20.07 22.89 -11.04
N ILE A 695 19.08 22.21 -11.62
CA ILE A 695 18.60 20.88 -11.17
C ILE A 695 18.37 19.93 -12.35
N GLY A 696 18.44 18.63 -12.07
CA GLY A 696 18.27 17.58 -13.09
C GLY A 696 19.48 17.43 -14.00
N GLU A 697 19.28 16.92 -15.22
CA GLU A 697 20.37 16.56 -16.14
C GLU A 697 21.23 17.76 -16.62
N CYS A 698 20.77 18.99 -16.44
CA CYS A 698 21.54 20.19 -16.77
C CYS A 698 22.61 20.51 -15.70
N ALA A 699 22.47 19.98 -14.49
CA ALA A 699 23.34 20.28 -13.35
C ALA A 699 24.55 19.33 -13.31
N LEU A 700 25.71 19.89 -12.97
CA LEU A 700 27.00 19.22 -12.79
C LEU A 700 27.41 19.37 -11.31
N TRP A 701 27.21 18.32 -10.54
CA TRP A 701 27.54 18.26 -9.10
C TRP A 701 28.78 17.39 -8.89
N ASP A 702 29.81 17.90 -8.21
CA ASP A 702 31.09 17.21 -7.96
C ASP A 702 31.70 16.57 -9.23
N GLY A 703 31.63 17.30 -10.35
CA GLY A 703 32.11 16.84 -11.65
C GLY A 703 31.27 15.71 -12.29
N ARG A 704 30.07 15.43 -11.78
CA ARG A 704 29.17 14.36 -12.25
C ARG A 704 27.81 14.91 -12.70
N ILE A 705 27.28 14.31 -13.76
CA ILE A 705 25.92 14.55 -14.27
C ILE A 705 25.11 13.28 -14.06
N PHE A 706 23.88 13.42 -13.57
CA PHE A 706 22.98 12.32 -13.31
C PHE A 706 21.89 12.23 -14.38
N GLY A 707 21.93 11.18 -15.20
CA GLY A 707 20.95 10.90 -16.27
C GLY A 707 19.73 10.10 -15.81
N LEU A 708 19.30 10.27 -14.56
CA LEU A 708 18.19 9.53 -13.95
C LEU A 708 17.23 10.51 -13.25
N VAL A 709 15.94 10.14 -13.19
CA VAL A 709 14.91 11.02 -12.62
C VAL A 709 15.03 11.19 -11.10
N ALA A 710 15.39 10.12 -10.36
CA ALA A 710 15.45 10.15 -8.91
C ALA A 710 16.50 11.14 -8.34
N PRO A 711 17.75 11.20 -8.86
CA PRO A 711 18.69 12.26 -8.50
C PRO A 711 18.14 13.66 -8.78
N GLY A 712 17.45 13.84 -9.92
CA GLY A 712 16.79 15.11 -10.26
C GLY A 712 15.71 15.52 -9.25
N TYR A 713 14.90 14.57 -8.78
CA TYR A 713 13.91 14.84 -7.73
C TYR A 713 14.54 15.20 -6.39
N GLN A 714 15.67 14.58 -6.02
CA GLN A 714 16.42 14.97 -4.82
C GLN A 714 16.98 16.40 -4.94
N MET A 715 17.51 16.77 -6.10
CA MET A 715 17.93 18.15 -6.39
C MET A 715 16.75 19.13 -6.29
N ALA A 716 15.59 18.79 -6.86
CA ALA A 716 14.38 19.61 -6.77
C ALA A 716 13.90 19.82 -5.32
N LYS A 717 13.89 18.76 -4.50
CA LYS A 717 13.57 18.85 -3.06
C LYS A 717 14.57 19.72 -2.30
N THR A 718 15.87 19.60 -2.62
CA THR A 718 16.93 20.41 -2.02
C THR A 718 16.73 21.89 -2.32
N VAL A 719 16.43 22.25 -3.58
CA VAL A 719 16.15 23.64 -3.97
C VAL A 719 14.85 24.15 -3.35
N ALA A 720 13.78 23.34 -3.32
CA ALA A 720 12.52 23.73 -2.69
C ALA A 720 12.71 24.05 -1.19
N ALA A 721 13.50 23.25 -0.48
CA ALA A 721 13.85 23.48 0.91
C ALA A 721 14.67 24.76 1.09
N GLU A 722 15.72 24.97 0.28
CA GLU A 722 16.55 26.19 0.33
C GLU A 722 15.72 27.45 0.05
N LEU A 723 14.87 27.45 -0.99
CA LEU A 723 13.98 28.57 -1.31
C LEU A 723 13.03 28.87 -0.13
N SER A 724 12.55 27.84 0.57
CA SER A 724 11.64 27.97 1.70
C SER A 724 12.32 28.33 3.03
N GLY A 725 13.66 28.40 3.06
CA GLY A 725 14.46 28.68 4.26
C GLY A 725 14.72 27.45 5.15
N GLY A 726 14.53 26.24 4.62
CA GLY A 726 14.90 24.98 5.26
C GLY A 726 16.38 24.64 5.08
N GLN A 727 16.82 23.51 5.66
CA GLN A 727 18.16 22.98 5.46
C GLN A 727 18.11 21.63 4.75
N GLY A 728 18.96 21.44 3.74
CA GLY A 728 19.11 20.22 2.96
C GLY A 728 20.33 20.29 2.04
N ALA A 729 20.89 19.14 1.68
CA ALA A 729 22.04 19.03 0.79
C ALA A 729 21.91 17.78 -0.09
N PHE A 730 22.26 17.92 -1.37
CA PHE A 730 22.41 16.82 -2.32
C PHE A 730 23.80 16.19 -2.14
N ALA A 731 23.83 14.90 -1.79
CA ALA A 731 25.06 14.15 -1.49
C ALA A 731 25.46 13.17 -2.61
N GLY A 732 24.93 13.37 -3.82
CA GLY A 732 25.05 12.43 -4.94
C GLY A 732 23.96 11.36 -4.93
N ALA A 733 24.03 10.44 -5.90
CA ALA A 733 23.04 9.38 -6.05
C ALA A 733 23.62 8.07 -6.59
N ASP A 734 22.99 6.96 -6.22
CA ASP A 734 23.29 5.62 -6.75
C ASP A 734 22.90 5.52 -8.22
N MET A 735 23.77 4.90 -9.02
CA MET A 735 23.60 4.73 -10.46
C MET A 735 23.14 3.31 -10.82
N SER A 736 22.79 2.49 -9.82
CA SER A 736 22.29 1.14 -10.05
C SER A 736 20.94 1.18 -10.75
N THR A 737 20.74 0.28 -11.71
CA THR A 737 19.55 0.25 -12.56
C THR A 737 19.05 -1.18 -12.75
N LYS A 738 17.74 -1.38 -12.62
CA LYS A 738 17.03 -2.61 -13.02
C LYS A 738 15.95 -2.25 -14.04
N LEU A 739 16.08 -2.82 -15.22
CA LEU A 739 15.32 -2.42 -16.41
C LEU A 739 14.86 -3.67 -17.16
N LYS A 740 13.84 -3.50 -18.00
CA LYS A 740 13.34 -4.56 -18.86
C LYS A 740 13.37 -4.10 -20.31
N LEU A 741 14.33 -4.62 -21.08
CA LEU A 741 14.62 -4.19 -22.44
C LEU A 741 14.05 -5.18 -23.43
N LEU A 742 13.00 -4.79 -24.15
CA LEU A 742 12.23 -5.68 -25.03
C LEU A 742 11.78 -6.98 -24.33
N GLY A 743 11.45 -6.91 -23.03
CA GLY A 743 11.07 -8.08 -22.25
C GLY A 743 12.25 -8.86 -21.64
N VAL A 744 13.49 -8.45 -21.87
CA VAL A 744 14.69 -9.03 -21.23
C VAL A 744 15.01 -8.29 -19.94
N ASP A 745 15.05 -9.00 -18.82
CA ASP A 745 15.44 -8.42 -17.53
C ASP A 745 16.96 -8.14 -17.50
N VAL A 746 17.33 -6.90 -17.16
CA VAL A 746 18.72 -6.43 -17.06
C VAL A 746 18.90 -5.64 -15.77
N GLY A 747 19.98 -5.93 -15.05
CA GLY A 747 20.37 -5.25 -13.81
C GLY A 747 21.85 -4.90 -13.81
N SER A 748 22.18 -3.70 -13.35
CA SER A 748 23.56 -3.23 -13.12
C SER A 748 23.62 -2.52 -11.78
N ILE A 749 24.60 -2.88 -10.95
CA ILE A 749 24.76 -2.38 -9.59
C ILE A 749 26.20 -1.87 -9.42
N GLY A 750 26.36 -0.69 -8.83
CA GLY A 750 27.65 -0.14 -8.38
C GLY A 750 28.77 -0.25 -9.43
N ASP A 751 29.94 -0.75 -9.00
CA ASP A 751 31.09 -1.02 -9.86
C ASP A 751 30.93 -2.32 -10.66
N ALA A 752 29.95 -2.33 -11.58
CA ALA A 752 29.65 -3.47 -12.45
C ALA A 752 30.82 -3.90 -13.35
N HIS A 753 31.80 -3.03 -13.57
CA HIS A 753 32.96 -3.25 -14.44
C HIS A 753 34.23 -3.66 -13.69
N ALA A 754 34.19 -3.73 -12.35
CA ALA A 754 35.36 -4.01 -11.51
C ALA A 754 36.52 -3.03 -11.76
N ARG A 755 36.21 -1.73 -11.83
CA ARG A 755 37.20 -0.65 -11.98
C ARG A 755 37.98 -0.39 -10.68
N THR A 756 37.44 -0.80 -9.54
CA THR A 756 38.08 -0.69 -8.23
C THR A 756 39.36 -1.54 -8.22
N PRO A 757 40.54 -0.95 -7.93
CA PRO A 757 41.80 -1.71 -7.89
C PRO A 757 41.73 -2.88 -6.90
N GLY A 758 42.14 -4.07 -7.36
CA GLY A 758 42.15 -5.28 -6.53
C GLY A 758 40.79 -5.99 -6.39
N ALA A 759 39.73 -5.51 -7.04
CA ALA A 759 38.43 -6.16 -7.01
C ALA A 759 38.44 -7.56 -7.65
N LEU A 760 37.64 -8.47 -7.08
CA LEU A 760 37.47 -9.85 -7.56
C LEU A 760 36.08 -10.02 -8.20
N CYS A 761 35.97 -10.90 -9.19
CA CYS A 761 34.69 -11.17 -9.89
C CYS A 761 34.28 -12.64 -9.75
N TYR A 762 32.99 -12.88 -9.49
CA TYR A 762 32.36 -14.19 -9.66
C TYR A 762 31.30 -14.12 -10.76
N THR A 763 31.30 -15.08 -11.67
CA THR A 763 30.39 -15.12 -12.83
C THR A 763 29.67 -16.46 -12.91
N TYR A 764 28.36 -16.41 -13.15
CA TYR A 764 27.50 -17.54 -13.49
C TYR A 764 26.85 -17.27 -14.84
N GLN A 765 26.99 -18.22 -15.77
CA GLN A 765 26.43 -18.13 -17.10
C GLN A 765 25.78 -19.46 -17.48
N ASP A 766 24.52 -19.40 -17.88
CA ASP A 766 23.75 -20.51 -18.45
C ASP A 766 23.22 -20.08 -19.80
N ASP A 767 23.88 -20.53 -20.87
CA ASP A 767 23.51 -20.18 -22.23
C ASP A 767 22.16 -20.80 -22.66
N LEU A 768 21.76 -21.94 -22.08
CA LEU A 768 20.51 -22.63 -22.42
C LEU A 768 19.32 -21.93 -21.76
N ALA A 769 19.43 -21.61 -20.48
CA ALA A 769 18.45 -20.79 -19.78
C ALA A 769 18.50 -19.32 -20.23
N GLY A 770 19.59 -18.91 -20.88
CA GLY A 770 19.85 -17.54 -21.28
C GLY A 770 19.96 -16.62 -20.07
N VAL A 771 20.82 -16.98 -19.11
CA VAL A 771 21.07 -16.25 -17.86
C VAL A 771 22.55 -15.92 -17.75
N TYR A 772 22.85 -14.67 -17.37
CA TYR A 772 24.19 -14.21 -17.05
C TYR A 772 24.12 -13.40 -15.75
N LYS A 773 24.94 -13.76 -14.77
CA LYS A 773 25.05 -13.07 -13.49
C LYS A 773 26.51 -12.91 -13.14
N LYS A 774 26.92 -11.71 -12.73
CA LYS A 774 28.25 -11.41 -12.21
C LYS A 774 28.12 -10.57 -10.96
N ILE A 775 28.95 -10.86 -9.96
CA ILE A 775 29.17 -9.98 -8.80
C ILE A 775 30.64 -9.57 -8.75
N VAL A 776 30.88 -8.34 -8.32
CA VAL A 776 32.18 -7.73 -8.10
C VAL A 776 32.34 -7.47 -6.62
N VAL A 777 33.41 -7.97 -6.02
CA VAL A 777 33.68 -7.86 -4.58
C VAL A 777 35.04 -7.20 -4.34
N ASP A 778 35.27 -6.70 -3.12
CA ASP A 778 36.55 -6.14 -2.70
C ASP A 778 37.68 -7.19 -2.67
N ALA A 779 38.92 -6.73 -2.47
CA ALA A 779 40.11 -7.58 -2.51
C ALA A 779 40.08 -8.69 -1.44
N GLU A 780 39.42 -8.42 -0.31
CA GLU A 780 39.25 -9.33 0.82
C GLU A 780 38.04 -10.28 0.66
N GLY A 781 37.16 -10.05 -0.33
CA GLY A 781 35.95 -10.83 -0.57
C GLY A 781 34.85 -10.64 0.48
N ARG A 782 34.89 -9.55 1.25
CA ARG A 782 33.93 -9.22 2.31
C ARG A 782 32.81 -8.30 1.85
N ARG A 783 33.03 -7.42 0.87
CA ARG A 783 32.03 -6.43 0.47
C ARG A 783 31.69 -6.55 -1.01
N LEU A 784 30.41 -6.34 -1.32
CA LEU A 784 29.94 -6.25 -2.69
C LEU A 784 30.18 -4.83 -3.22
N LEU A 785 30.91 -4.71 -4.31
CA LEU A 785 31.20 -3.43 -4.98
C LEU A 785 30.26 -3.19 -6.17
N GLY A 786 29.79 -4.26 -6.82
CA GLY A 786 28.88 -4.15 -7.96
C GLY A 786 28.36 -5.49 -8.47
N ALA A 787 27.44 -5.45 -9.45
CA ALA A 787 26.87 -6.64 -10.06
C ALA A 787 26.34 -6.39 -11.48
N VAL A 788 26.27 -7.44 -12.30
CA VAL A 788 25.62 -7.48 -13.62
C VAL A 788 24.66 -8.66 -13.66
N LEU A 789 23.42 -8.45 -14.08
CA LEU A 789 22.38 -9.48 -14.20
C LEU A 789 21.70 -9.33 -15.56
N VAL A 790 21.65 -10.37 -16.37
CA VAL A 790 20.97 -10.37 -17.68
C VAL A 790 20.19 -11.67 -17.86
N GLY A 791 18.93 -11.55 -18.27
CA GLY A 791 18.01 -12.68 -18.44
C GLY A 791 17.25 -13.03 -17.16
N ASP A 792 17.97 -13.19 -16.04
CA ASP A 792 17.38 -13.35 -14.71
C ASP A 792 17.97 -12.32 -13.74
N ALA A 793 17.11 -11.38 -13.30
CA ALA A 793 17.43 -10.34 -12.33
C ALA A 793 16.63 -10.48 -11.02
N ALA A 794 16.20 -11.70 -10.66
CA ALA A 794 15.49 -11.98 -9.40
C ALA A 794 16.32 -11.55 -8.18
N ASP A 795 17.63 -11.80 -8.22
CA ASP A 795 18.58 -11.51 -7.13
C ASP A 795 18.96 -10.03 -7.00
N TYR A 796 18.55 -9.17 -7.94
CA TYR A 796 18.93 -7.76 -7.98
C TYR A 796 18.65 -7.05 -6.65
N GLY A 797 17.48 -7.28 -6.06
CA GLY A 797 17.08 -6.60 -4.82
C GLY A 797 18.04 -6.91 -3.67
N SER A 798 18.35 -8.18 -3.44
CA SER A 798 19.27 -8.62 -2.39
C SER A 798 20.68 -8.11 -2.63
N LEU A 799 21.20 -8.24 -3.86
CA LEU A 799 22.53 -7.77 -4.22
C LEU A 799 22.67 -6.25 -4.06
N LEU A 800 21.63 -5.48 -4.42
CA LEU A 800 21.64 -4.02 -4.23
C LEU A 800 21.81 -3.66 -2.75
N GLN A 801 21.13 -4.39 -1.84
CA GLN A 801 21.25 -4.13 -0.41
C GLN A 801 22.64 -4.47 0.16
N PHE A 802 23.29 -5.53 -0.32
CA PHE A 802 24.67 -5.83 0.03
C PHE A 802 25.62 -4.69 -0.38
N CYS A 803 25.42 -4.15 -1.59
CA CYS A 803 26.26 -3.07 -2.13
C CYS A 803 26.04 -1.74 -1.40
N LEU A 804 24.78 -1.31 -1.23
CA LEU A 804 24.46 0.02 -0.68
C LEU A 804 24.76 0.14 0.81
N ASN A 805 24.52 -0.92 1.59
CA ASN A 805 24.65 -0.87 3.05
C ASN A 805 25.99 -1.43 3.55
N GLY A 806 26.89 -1.83 2.64
CA GLY A 806 28.19 -2.40 3.01
C GLY A 806 28.09 -3.64 3.90
N ILE A 807 27.07 -4.47 3.67
CA ILE A 807 26.81 -5.69 4.45
C ILE A 807 27.90 -6.73 4.14
N ASP A 808 28.46 -7.35 5.18
CA ASP A 808 29.43 -8.43 5.01
C ASP A 808 28.82 -9.59 4.20
N LEU A 809 29.54 -10.00 3.16
CA LEU A 809 29.19 -11.12 2.29
C LEU A 809 29.30 -12.46 3.04
N PRO A 810 28.50 -13.47 2.65
CA PRO A 810 28.64 -14.81 3.18
C PRO A 810 30.01 -15.40 2.82
N ALA A 811 30.46 -16.41 3.58
CA ALA A 811 31.74 -17.08 3.37
C ALA A 811 31.95 -17.63 1.93
N GLN A 812 30.86 -17.83 1.17
CA GLN A 812 30.88 -18.18 -0.24
C GLN A 812 30.05 -17.17 -1.05
N PRO A 813 30.63 -16.02 -1.44
CA PRO A 813 29.90 -14.97 -2.15
C PRO A 813 29.26 -15.44 -3.47
N GLN A 814 29.89 -16.40 -4.16
CA GLN A 814 29.38 -16.97 -5.42
C GLN A 814 28.00 -17.62 -5.27
N ALA A 815 27.63 -18.10 -4.08
CA ALA A 815 26.32 -18.71 -3.84
C ALA A 815 25.16 -17.71 -4.07
N LEU A 816 25.42 -16.40 -3.98
CA LEU A 816 24.42 -15.35 -4.21
C LEU A 816 23.93 -15.29 -5.66
N ILE A 817 24.72 -15.76 -6.63
CA ILE A 817 24.38 -15.73 -8.07
C ILE A 817 24.06 -17.10 -8.67
N LEU A 818 24.13 -18.18 -7.89
CA LEU A 818 23.81 -19.52 -8.36
C LEU A 818 22.29 -19.78 -8.39
N PRO A 819 21.84 -20.74 -9.24
CA PRO A 819 20.46 -21.24 -9.22
C PRO A 819 20.10 -21.84 -7.87
N ASP A 820 18.84 -21.71 -7.49
CA ASP A 820 18.38 -22.17 -6.19
C ASP A 820 18.26 -23.70 -6.16
N ALA A 821 19.21 -24.36 -5.51
CA ALA A 821 19.23 -25.80 -5.29
C ALA A 821 18.77 -26.17 -3.85
N GLY A 822 17.97 -25.30 -3.21
CA GLY A 822 17.41 -25.54 -1.88
C GLY A 822 18.33 -25.15 -0.71
N GLY A 823 19.23 -24.19 -0.91
CA GLY A 823 20.20 -23.78 0.11
C GLY A 823 20.77 -22.37 -0.06
N LYS A 824 20.12 -21.51 -0.86
CA LYS A 824 20.62 -20.15 -1.11
C LYS A 824 20.44 -19.27 0.14
N PRO A 825 21.51 -18.59 0.63
CA PRO A 825 21.37 -17.63 1.73
C PRO A 825 20.47 -16.46 1.31
N ALA A 826 19.30 -16.34 1.93
CA ALA A 826 18.39 -15.22 1.70
C ALA A 826 18.65 -14.10 2.72
N LEU A 827 18.77 -12.85 2.24
CA LEU A 827 18.79 -11.67 3.10
C LEU A 827 17.34 -11.39 3.53
N GLY A 828 17.01 -11.76 4.78
CA GLY A 828 15.67 -11.55 5.33
C GLY A 828 15.35 -10.06 5.51
N PRO A 829 14.07 -9.64 5.37
CA PRO A 829 13.67 -8.23 5.52
C PRO A 829 13.94 -7.66 6.92
N ASP A 830 13.98 -8.54 7.91
CA ASP A 830 14.34 -8.30 9.31
C ASP A 830 15.78 -7.78 9.47
N LYS A 831 16.72 -8.24 8.62
CA LYS A 831 18.16 -7.90 8.71
C LYS A 831 18.56 -6.58 8.05
N LEU A 832 17.63 -5.90 7.39
CA LEU A 832 17.90 -4.60 6.76
C LEU A 832 17.93 -3.47 7.82
N PRO A 833 18.89 -2.52 7.77
CA PRO A 833 18.89 -1.34 8.64
C PRO A 833 17.73 -0.38 8.31
N ALA A 834 17.40 0.55 9.20
CA ALA A 834 16.28 1.49 9.00
C ALA A 834 16.52 2.42 7.80
N GLU A 835 17.75 2.88 7.62
CA GLU A 835 18.20 3.69 6.49
C GLU A 835 18.26 2.94 5.16
N ALA A 836 18.08 1.61 5.14
CA ALA A 836 18.10 0.83 3.90
C ALA A 836 17.04 1.33 2.91
N GLN A 837 17.48 1.70 1.70
CA GLN A 837 16.58 2.16 0.66
C GLN A 837 15.78 0.99 0.08
N ILE A 838 14.45 1.02 0.23
CA ILE A 838 13.52 -0.03 -0.23
C ILE A 838 12.94 0.33 -1.60
N CYS A 839 12.61 1.60 -1.84
CA CYS A 839 12.11 2.08 -3.13
C CYS A 839 12.97 3.25 -3.65
N SER A 840 13.79 3.00 -4.67
CA SER A 840 14.65 4.04 -5.27
C SER A 840 13.87 5.08 -6.10
N CYS A 841 12.72 4.73 -6.68
CA CYS A 841 11.92 5.67 -7.49
C CYS A 841 11.33 6.82 -6.66
N HIS A 842 10.93 6.53 -5.43
CA HIS A 842 10.25 7.47 -4.53
C HIS A 842 11.07 7.78 -3.28
N ASP A 843 12.31 7.28 -3.23
CA ASP A 843 13.25 7.45 -2.13
C ASP A 843 12.71 7.01 -0.76
N VAL A 844 12.12 5.81 -0.71
CA VAL A 844 11.49 5.27 0.49
C VAL A 844 12.43 4.29 1.18
N SER A 845 12.82 4.58 2.42
CA SER A 845 13.63 3.70 3.27
C SER A 845 12.78 2.67 4.03
N LYS A 846 13.43 1.66 4.62
CA LYS A 846 12.77 0.71 5.53
C LYS A 846 12.15 1.45 6.71
N GLY A 847 12.85 2.42 7.27
CA GLY A 847 12.36 3.27 8.37
C GLY A 847 11.08 4.00 8.00
N ALA A 848 10.97 4.52 6.77
CA ALA A 848 9.75 5.17 6.31
C ALA A 848 8.57 4.19 6.14
N ILE A 849 8.83 2.96 5.65
CA ILE A 849 7.82 1.90 5.61
C ILE A 849 7.38 1.52 7.03
N VAL A 850 8.32 1.35 7.95
CA VAL A 850 8.05 0.99 9.34
C VAL A 850 7.27 2.09 10.06
N ALA A 851 7.66 3.36 9.89
CA ALA A 851 6.92 4.50 10.43
C ALA A 851 5.48 4.55 9.90
N ALA A 852 5.27 4.30 8.61
CA ALA A 852 3.93 4.23 8.03
C ALA A 852 3.11 3.06 8.61
N ILE A 853 3.73 1.93 8.92
CA ILE A 853 3.09 0.81 9.64
C ILE A 853 2.72 1.23 11.07
N ASP A 854 3.62 1.94 11.76
CA ASP A 854 3.40 2.46 13.11
C ASP A 854 2.28 3.52 13.15
N GLU A 855 2.09 4.25 12.05
CA GLU A 855 0.98 5.20 11.83
C GLU A 855 -0.33 4.52 11.39
N GLY A 856 -0.35 3.19 11.24
CA GLY A 856 -1.56 2.40 11.01
C GLY A 856 -1.71 1.77 9.62
N CYS A 857 -0.68 1.79 8.77
CA CYS A 857 -0.72 1.05 7.50
C CYS A 857 -0.64 -0.46 7.75
N THR A 858 -1.68 -1.20 7.37
CA THR A 858 -1.76 -2.66 7.59
C THR A 858 -1.82 -3.47 6.31
N THR A 859 -1.94 -2.80 5.15
CA THR A 859 -1.94 -3.42 3.83
C THR A 859 -0.87 -2.81 2.91
N VAL A 860 -0.49 -3.55 1.86
CA VAL A 860 0.41 -3.02 0.80
C VAL A 860 -0.23 -1.83 0.07
N GLY A 861 -1.57 -1.76 0.02
CA GLY A 861 -2.30 -0.63 -0.54
C GLY A 861 -2.13 0.65 0.28
N ASP A 862 -2.17 0.54 1.60
CA ASP A 862 -1.95 1.66 2.51
C ASP A 862 -0.52 2.18 2.37
N LEU A 863 0.46 1.27 2.36
CA LEU A 863 1.87 1.62 2.16
C LEU A 863 2.13 2.31 0.82
N LYS A 864 1.49 1.85 -0.26
CA LYS A 864 1.54 2.54 -1.57
C LYS A 864 0.96 3.94 -1.53
N THR A 865 -0.11 4.14 -0.75
CA THR A 865 -0.80 5.43 -0.66
C THR A 865 0.00 6.43 0.16
N CYS A 866 0.48 6.00 1.33
CA CYS A 866 1.20 6.84 2.29
C CYS A 866 2.64 7.11 1.89
N THR A 867 3.37 6.09 1.42
CA THR A 867 4.82 6.21 1.15
C THR A 867 5.16 6.34 -0.34
N LYS A 868 4.19 6.13 -1.24
CA LYS A 868 4.40 5.99 -2.70
C LYS A 868 5.26 4.79 -3.12
N ALA A 869 5.79 3.99 -2.18
CA ALA A 869 6.60 2.81 -2.50
C ALA A 869 5.84 1.83 -3.41
N GLY A 870 6.43 1.48 -4.55
CA GLY A 870 5.83 0.56 -5.52
C GLY A 870 4.85 1.19 -6.52
N THR A 871 4.73 2.53 -6.56
CA THR A 871 3.91 3.25 -7.55
C THR A 871 4.69 3.77 -8.77
N GLY A 872 6.03 3.78 -8.70
CA GLY A 872 6.93 4.09 -9.83
C GLY A 872 7.20 2.86 -10.70
N CYS A 873 8.42 2.31 -10.67
CA CYS A 873 8.77 1.11 -11.46
C CYS A 873 8.20 -0.22 -10.91
N GLY A 874 7.59 -0.21 -9.72
CA GLY A 874 7.02 -1.40 -9.08
C GLY A 874 8.00 -2.45 -8.54
N GLY A 875 9.31 -2.29 -8.76
CA GLY A 875 10.33 -3.31 -8.42
C GLY A 875 10.46 -3.68 -6.95
N CYS A 876 10.04 -2.79 -6.04
CA CYS A 876 10.13 -2.97 -4.58
C CYS A 876 8.91 -3.66 -3.94
N VAL A 877 7.81 -3.85 -4.68
CA VAL A 877 6.53 -4.35 -4.13
C VAL A 877 6.66 -5.70 -3.37
N PRO A 878 7.42 -6.70 -3.84
CA PRO A 878 7.59 -7.96 -3.10
C PRO A 878 8.29 -7.78 -1.75
N LEU A 879 9.30 -6.89 -1.69
CA LEU A 879 10.05 -6.59 -0.47
C LEU A 879 9.21 -5.77 0.51
N VAL A 880 8.42 -4.81 0.00
CA VAL A 880 7.45 -4.04 0.80
C VAL A 880 6.41 -4.95 1.44
N LYS A 881 5.86 -5.91 0.69
CA LYS A 881 4.92 -6.90 1.22
C LYS A 881 5.54 -7.75 2.33
N SER A 882 6.75 -8.25 2.09
CA SER A 882 7.46 -9.09 3.06
C SER A 882 7.82 -8.31 4.34
N LEU A 883 8.24 -7.05 4.21
CA LEU A 883 8.47 -6.14 5.34
C LEU A 883 7.20 -5.92 6.15
N LEU A 884 6.08 -5.63 5.49
CA LEU A 884 4.78 -5.43 6.15
C LEU A 884 4.39 -6.67 6.98
N GLU A 885 4.47 -7.86 6.39
CA GLU A 885 4.12 -9.11 7.07
C GLU A 885 5.03 -9.38 8.30
N VAL A 886 6.35 -9.19 8.15
CA VAL A 886 7.32 -9.36 9.24
C VAL A 886 7.10 -8.33 10.35
N GLU A 887 6.90 -7.07 10.00
CA GLU A 887 6.80 -5.97 10.96
C GLU A 887 5.44 -5.96 11.69
N LEU A 888 4.35 -6.37 11.04
CA LEU A 888 3.07 -6.63 11.70
C LEU A 888 3.14 -7.81 12.67
N THR A 889 3.82 -8.90 12.25
CA THR A 889 4.02 -10.09 13.11
C THR A 889 4.87 -9.76 14.34
N LYS A 890 5.97 -8.99 14.18
CA LYS A 890 6.81 -8.52 15.30
C LYS A 890 6.03 -7.69 16.32
N ARG A 891 5.01 -6.96 15.89
CA ARG A 891 4.18 -6.10 16.74
C ARG A 891 3.08 -6.87 17.47
N GLY A 892 3.01 -8.19 17.32
CA GLY A 892 1.98 -9.01 17.95
C GLY A 892 0.56 -8.66 17.50
N LEU A 893 0.42 -7.86 16.45
CA LEU A 893 -0.86 -7.63 15.79
C LEU A 893 -1.21 -8.94 15.13
N ALA A 894 -2.31 -9.55 15.58
CA ALA A 894 -2.90 -10.68 14.88
C ALA A 894 -3.12 -10.24 13.44
N VAL A 895 -2.36 -10.83 12.51
CA VAL A 895 -2.67 -10.70 11.09
C VAL A 895 -4.07 -11.24 10.97
N ASN A 896 -5.06 -10.37 10.78
CA ASN A 896 -6.44 -10.79 10.73
C ASN A 896 -6.56 -11.81 9.59
N THR A 897 -6.81 -13.08 9.94
CA THR A 897 -6.97 -14.17 8.98
C THR A 897 -8.45 -14.43 8.65
N ASP A 898 -9.36 -13.60 9.16
CA ASP A 898 -10.77 -13.62 8.84
C ASP A 898 -10.95 -13.51 7.32
N ILE A 899 -11.82 -14.34 6.77
CA ILE A 899 -12.11 -14.29 5.34
C ILE A 899 -12.79 -12.96 4.95
N CYS A 900 -13.60 -12.39 5.85
CA CYS A 900 -14.18 -11.04 5.79
C CYS A 900 -14.92 -10.71 7.10
N GLU A 901 -15.46 -9.49 7.22
CA GLU A 901 -16.22 -9.00 8.39
C GLU A 901 -17.43 -9.87 8.82
N HIS A 902 -17.94 -10.70 7.90
CA HIS A 902 -19.11 -11.58 8.12
C HIS A 902 -18.73 -12.89 8.81
N PHE A 903 -17.49 -13.36 8.65
CA PHE A 903 -17.01 -14.64 9.18
C PHE A 903 -15.61 -14.45 9.75
N PRO A 904 -15.45 -14.53 11.09
CA PRO A 904 -14.16 -14.36 11.75
C PRO A 904 -13.33 -15.65 11.70
N TYR A 905 -13.17 -16.21 10.51
CA TYR A 905 -12.63 -17.54 10.26
C TYR A 905 -11.84 -17.55 8.95
N THR A 906 -10.80 -18.35 8.87
CA THR A 906 -10.14 -18.64 7.58
C THR A 906 -11.08 -19.44 6.68
N ARG A 907 -10.76 -19.53 5.38
CA ARG A 907 -11.47 -20.45 4.48
C ARG A 907 -11.39 -21.90 4.97
N GLN A 908 -10.22 -22.32 5.49
CA GLN A 908 -10.00 -23.67 5.99
C GLN A 908 -10.89 -23.98 7.20
N ASP A 909 -11.05 -23.02 8.12
CA ASP A 909 -11.95 -23.15 9.27
C ASP A 909 -13.41 -23.27 8.82
N LEU A 910 -13.86 -22.43 7.88
CA LEU A 910 -15.21 -22.51 7.32
C LEU A 910 -15.48 -23.86 6.65
N TYR A 911 -14.49 -24.43 5.96
CA TYR A 911 -14.62 -25.79 5.41
C TYR A 911 -14.84 -26.82 6.52
N GLN A 912 -14.09 -26.75 7.63
CA GLN A 912 -14.28 -27.67 8.76
C GLN A 912 -15.66 -27.48 9.39
N LEU A 913 -16.09 -26.24 9.63
CA LEU A 913 -17.39 -25.94 10.23
C LEU A 913 -18.55 -26.47 9.38
N VAL A 914 -18.47 -26.31 8.06
CA VAL A 914 -19.46 -26.87 7.14
C VAL A 914 -19.53 -28.39 7.24
N ARG A 915 -18.37 -29.06 7.24
CA ARG A 915 -18.31 -30.53 7.33
C ARG A 915 -18.80 -31.07 8.67
N VAL A 916 -18.26 -30.55 9.77
CA VAL A 916 -18.57 -31.00 11.13
C VAL A 916 -20.02 -30.68 11.51
N GLY A 917 -20.52 -29.51 11.11
CA GLY A 917 -21.89 -29.09 11.40
C GLY A 917 -22.94 -29.60 10.41
N GLU A 918 -22.53 -30.39 9.40
CA GLU A 918 -23.34 -30.86 8.27
C GLU A 918 -24.16 -29.72 7.60
N ILE A 919 -23.54 -28.54 7.49
CA ILE A 919 -24.23 -27.32 7.09
C ILE A 919 -24.39 -27.28 5.56
N ARG A 920 -25.64 -27.23 5.08
CA ARG A 920 -25.93 -27.32 3.64
C ARG A 920 -26.26 -26.01 2.96
N THR A 921 -26.55 -24.94 3.69
CA THR A 921 -26.94 -23.64 3.10
C THR A 921 -26.11 -22.49 3.67
N PHE A 922 -25.97 -21.42 2.90
CA PHE A 922 -25.27 -20.22 3.34
C PHE A 922 -25.96 -19.59 4.55
N ASP A 923 -27.29 -19.50 4.55
CA ASP A 923 -28.05 -18.95 5.67
C ASP A 923 -27.80 -19.73 6.96
N ALA A 924 -27.80 -21.07 6.90
CA ALA A 924 -27.50 -21.88 8.08
C ALA A 924 -26.04 -21.73 8.57
N LEU A 925 -25.08 -21.50 7.66
CA LEU A 925 -23.70 -21.21 8.03
C LEU A 925 -23.57 -19.83 8.65
N LEU A 926 -24.25 -18.84 8.07
CA LEU A 926 -24.26 -17.46 8.53
C LEU A 926 -24.94 -17.34 9.89
N ASP A 927 -26.07 -18.01 10.10
CA ASP A 927 -26.80 -18.00 11.38
C ASP A 927 -26.00 -18.64 12.52
N ARG A 928 -25.23 -19.70 12.22
CA ARG A 928 -24.47 -20.44 13.24
C ARG A 928 -23.07 -19.87 13.50
N HIS A 929 -22.41 -19.38 12.46
CA HIS A 929 -20.97 -19.07 12.49
C HIS A 929 -20.62 -17.70 11.88
N GLY A 930 -21.60 -16.89 11.49
CA GLY A 930 -21.35 -15.58 10.90
C GLY A 930 -22.31 -14.51 11.38
N ARG A 931 -22.34 -13.40 10.64
CA ARG A 931 -23.24 -12.25 10.90
C ARG A 931 -23.50 -11.46 9.62
N GLY A 932 -24.60 -10.71 9.58
CA GLY A 932 -24.94 -9.82 8.46
C GLY A 932 -25.68 -10.55 7.33
N ARG A 933 -25.40 -10.19 6.06
CA ARG A 933 -26.03 -10.78 4.86
C ARG A 933 -25.05 -11.40 3.87
N GLY A 934 -23.75 -11.42 4.21
CA GLY A 934 -22.66 -11.84 3.35
C GLY A 934 -22.30 -10.83 2.25
N CYS A 935 -21.02 -10.78 1.89
CA CYS A 935 -20.47 -9.97 0.81
C CYS A 935 -20.05 -10.79 -0.43
N ASP A 936 -19.52 -10.09 -1.42
CA ASP A 936 -18.89 -10.62 -2.64
C ASP A 936 -17.64 -11.48 -2.40
N ILE A 937 -17.07 -11.47 -1.19
CA ILE A 937 -15.96 -12.35 -0.80
C ILE A 937 -16.47 -13.69 -0.24
N CYS A 938 -17.30 -13.65 0.81
CA CYS A 938 -17.68 -14.88 1.51
C CYS A 938 -18.73 -15.69 0.75
N LYS A 939 -19.62 -15.07 -0.03
CA LYS A 939 -20.66 -15.80 -0.77
C LYS A 939 -20.08 -16.76 -1.80
N PRO A 940 -19.18 -16.35 -2.72
CA PRO A 940 -18.55 -17.28 -3.66
C PRO A 940 -17.63 -18.30 -2.98
N ALA A 941 -16.93 -17.90 -1.91
CA ALA A 941 -16.06 -18.80 -1.15
C ALA A 941 -16.87 -19.93 -0.48
N VAL A 942 -17.98 -19.58 0.18
CA VAL A 942 -18.88 -20.56 0.80
C VAL A 942 -19.63 -21.38 -0.26
N ALA A 943 -20.04 -20.79 -1.38
CA ALA A 943 -20.62 -21.56 -2.49
C ALA A 943 -19.66 -22.65 -2.99
N SER A 944 -18.37 -22.33 -3.14
CA SER A 944 -17.32 -23.29 -3.49
C SER A 944 -17.18 -24.39 -2.42
N ILE A 945 -17.20 -24.03 -1.13
CA ILE A 945 -17.13 -24.99 -0.01
C ILE A 945 -18.35 -25.91 -0.01
N LEU A 946 -19.56 -25.37 -0.09
CA LEU A 946 -20.80 -26.14 -0.09
C LEU A 946 -20.87 -27.08 -1.30
N ALA A 947 -20.47 -26.62 -2.48
CA ALA A 947 -20.42 -27.46 -3.68
C ALA A 947 -19.37 -28.57 -3.54
N ALA A 948 -18.19 -28.28 -3.00
CA ALA A 948 -17.18 -29.31 -2.74
C ALA A 948 -17.59 -30.31 -1.64
N CYS A 949 -18.41 -29.87 -0.68
CA CYS A 949 -18.84 -30.74 0.41
C CYS A 949 -20.02 -31.63 0.02
N TRP A 950 -21.02 -31.06 -0.65
CA TRP A 950 -22.33 -31.68 -0.83
C TRP A 950 -22.69 -31.93 -2.29
N ASN A 951 -21.99 -31.30 -3.24
CA ASN A 951 -22.20 -31.39 -4.68
C ASN A 951 -23.65 -31.09 -5.12
N GLU A 952 -24.31 -30.17 -4.42
CA GLU A 952 -25.65 -29.73 -4.81
C GLU A 952 -25.60 -28.80 -6.02
N TYR A 953 -26.67 -28.84 -6.82
CA TYR A 953 -26.82 -28.01 -8.01
C TYR A 953 -26.76 -26.51 -7.69
N VAL A 954 -25.82 -25.80 -8.34
CA VAL A 954 -25.46 -24.41 -8.01
C VAL A 954 -26.56 -23.38 -8.24
N LEU A 955 -27.56 -23.67 -9.10
CA LEU A 955 -28.72 -22.80 -9.32
C LEU A 955 -29.97 -23.23 -8.54
N LYS A 956 -29.84 -24.11 -7.54
CA LYS A 956 -30.91 -24.35 -6.57
C LYS A 956 -31.19 -23.04 -5.79
N PRO A 957 -32.43 -22.73 -5.40
CA PRO A 957 -32.77 -21.45 -4.77
C PRO A 957 -31.88 -21.07 -3.56
N ALA A 958 -31.45 -22.06 -2.77
CA ALA A 958 -30.57 -21.85 -1.61
C ALA A 958 -29.13 -21.46 -1.97
N HIS A 959 -28.69 -21.70 -3.21
CA HIS A 959 -27.30 -21.49 -3.68
C HIS A 959 -27.18 -20.41 -4.74
N GLU A 960 -28.29 -20.10 -5.44
CA GLU A 960 -28.34 -19.15 -6.54
C GLU A 960 -27.75 -17.78 -6.18
N GLY A 961 -28.16 -17.22 -5.03
CA GLY A 961 -27.73 -15.89 -4.59
C GLY A 961 -26.26 -15.80 -4.19
N LEU A 962 -25.54 -16.93 -4.20
CA LEU A 962 -24.13 -17.01 -3.85
C LEU A 962 -23.20 -17.02 -5.07
N GLN A 963 -23.74 -17.31 -6.25
CA GLN A 963 -22.95 -17.47 -7.46
C GLN A 963 -22.51 -16.11 -8.02
N ASP A 964 -21.27 -16.07 -8.50
CA ASP A 964 -20.76 -14.93 -9.25
C ASP A 964 -21.32 -14.88 -10.69
N SER A 965 -20.94 -13.87 -11.47
CA SER A 965 -21.49 -13.65 -12.81
C SER A 965 -21.37 -14.86 -13.75
N ASN A 966 -20.34 -15.70 -13.63
CA ASN A 966 -20.11 -16.82 -14.53
C ASN A 966 -20.91 -18.07 -14.13
N ASP A 967 -20.85 -18.46 -12.86
CA ASP A 967 -21.61 -19.60 -12.34
C ASP A 967 -23.12 -19.31 -12.33
N ARG A 968 -23.53 -18.04 -12.20
CA ARG A 968 -24.95 -17.62 -12.25
C ARG A 968 -25.63 -17.92 -13.59
N PHE A 969 -24.88 -17.85 -14.69
CA PHE A 969 -25.37 -18.10 -16.05
C PHE A 969 -24.79 -19.38 -16.67
N LEU A 970 -24.04 -20.18 -15.91
CA LEU A 970 -23.39 -21.40 -16.38
C LEU A 970 -22.61 -21.19 -17.70
N ALA A 971 -22.02 -20.01 -17.88
CA ALA A 971 -21.35 -19.58 -19.10
C ALA A 971 -20.31 -18.51 -18.77
N ASN A 972 -19.24 -18.44 -19.56
CA ASN A 972 -18.14 -17.51 -19.27
C ASN A 972 -18.37 -16.20 -20.02
N ILE A 973 -18.56 -15.10 -19.27
CA ILE A 973 -18.77 -13.76 -19.84
C ILE A 973 -17.52 -13.24 -20.59
N GLN A 974 -17.75 -12.49 -21.65
CA GLN A 974 -16.75 -11.90 -22.55
C GLN A 974 -16.73 -10.37 -22.41
N LYS A 975 -15.75 -9.72 -23.06
CA LYS A 975 -15.47 -8.28 -22.92
C LYS A 975 -16.65 -7.38 -23.30
N ASP A 976 -17.52 -7.84 -24.20
CA ASP A 976 -18.68 -7.12 -24.72
C ASP A 976 -20.00 -7.55 -24.07
N GLY A 977 -19.95 -8.34 -22.98
CA GLY A 977 -21.14 -8.85 -22.29
C GLY A 977 -21.72 -10.13 -22.90
N THR A 978 -21.17 -10.63 -24.01
CA THR A 978 -21.55 -11.93 -24.59
C THR A 978 -20.93 -13.09 -23.79
N TYR A 979 -21.24 -14.32 -24.16
CA TYR A 979 -20.82 -15.52 -23.45
C TYR A 979 -20.07 -16.49 -24.37
N SER A 980 -19.22 -17.33 -23.77
CA SER A 980 -18.66 -18.49 -24.45
C SER A 980 -19.28 -19.80 -23.98
N VAL A 981 -19.43 -20.71 -24.94
CA VAL A 981 -19.96 -22.06 -24.79
C VAL A 981 -18.82 -23.04 -25.08
N VAL A 982 -18.50 -23.87 -24.09
CA VAL A 982 -17.40 -24.84 -24.17
C VAL A 982 -17.92 -26.21 -23.74
N PRO A 983 -18.34 -27.06 -24.70
CA PRO A 983 -18.75 -28.42 -24.40
C PRO A 983 -17.56 -29.29 -23.99
N ARG A 984 -17.82 -30.32 -23.21
CA ARG A 984 -16.81 -31.28 -22.77
C ARG A 984 -16.38 -32.19 -23.93
N VAL A 985 -15.08 -32.37 -24.08
CA VAL A 985 -14.44 -33.30 -25.04
C VAL A 985 -13.37 -34.06 -24.27
N PRO A 986 -13.72 -35.17 -23.58
CA PRO A 986 -12.80 -35.91 -22.71
C PRO A 986 -11.54 -36.37 -23.45
N GLY A 987 -10.36 -36.07 -22.90
CA GLY A 987 -9.07 -36.43 -23.52
C GLY A 987 -8.81 -35.75 -24.89
N GLY A 988 -9.66 -34.82 -25.31
CA GLY A 988 -9.63 -34.27 -26.67
C GLY A 988 -10.13 -35.22 -27.76
N GLU A 989 -10.78 -36.34 -27.40
CA GLU A 989 -11.30 -37.32 -28.35
C GLU A 989 -12.72 -36.94 -28.80
N ILE A 990 -12.92 -36.72 -30.11
CA ILE A 990 -14.19 -36.28 -30.68
C ILE A 990 -14.55 -37.07 -31.95
N THR A 991 -15.81 -37.49 -32.06
CA THR A 991 -16.30 -38.18 -33.26
C THR A 991 -16.64 -37.19 -34.37
N PRO A 992 -16.59 -37.61 -35.66
CA PRO A 992 -17.00 -36.75 -36.77
C PRO A 992 -18.43 -36.20 -36.64
N GLN A 993 -19.37 -37.00 -36.12
CA GLN A 993 -20.76 -36.56 -35.91
C GLN A 993 -20.85 -35.46 -34.85
N LYS A 994 -20.13 -35.60 -33.73
CA LYS A 994 -20.07 -34.56 -32.70
C LYS A 994 -19.39 -33.29 -33.21
N LEU A 995 -18.35 -33.42 -34.03
CA LEU A 995 -17.70 -32.28 -34.69
C LEU A 995 -18.66 -31.54 -35.65
N ALA A 996 -19.48 -32.28 -36.42
CA ALA A 996 -20.50 -31.68 -37.28
C ALA A 996 -21.53 -30.89 -36.48
N VAL A 997 -22.00 -31.41 -35.34
CA VAL A 997 -22.92 -30.67 -34.45
C VAL A 997 -22.31 -29.35 -33.97
N LEU A 998 -21.03 -29.35 -33.58
CA LEU A 998 -20.35 -28.10 -33.18
C LEU A 998 -20.27 -27.09 -34.32
N ALA A 999 -20.01 -27.57 -35.55
CA ALA A 999 -19.99 -26.72 -36.74
C ALA A 999 -21.39 -26.14 -37.04
N ASP A 1000 -22.44 -26.97 -37.00
CA ASP A 1000 -23.82 -26.55 -37.26
C ASP A 1000 -24.29 -25.51 -36.23
N VAL A 1001 -23.96 -25.70 -34.95
CA VAL A 1001 -24.29 -24.74 -33.88
C VAL A 1001 -23.52 -23.44 -34.09
N ALA A 1002 -22.22 -23.51 -34.40
CA ALA A 1002 -21.43 -22.31 -34.65
C ALA A 1002 -21.95 -21.50 -35.84
N GLN A 1003 -22.39 -22.18 -36.90
CA GLN A 1003 -22.93 -21.53 -38.10
C GLN A 1003 -24.31 -20.92 -37.87
N GLU A 1004 -25.21 -21.63 -37.17
CA GLU A 1004 -26.57 -21.15 -36.89
C GLU A 1004 -26.55 -19.88 -36.02
N PHE A 1005 -25.71 -19.86 -35.00
CA PHE A 1005 -25.65 -18.76 -34.02
C PHE A 1005 -24.55 -17.73 -34.33
N ASP A 1006 -23.87 -17.87 -35.47
CA ASP A 1006 -22.77 -17.01 -35.93
C ASP A 1006 -21.66 -16.82 -34.89
N LEU A 1007 -21.19 -17.92 -34.31
CA LEU A 1007 -20.24 -17.91 -33.19
C LEU A 1007 -18.79 -17.96 -33.69
N TYR A 1008 -17.91 -17.20 -33.05
CA TYR A 1008 -16.47 -17.33 -33.26
C TYR A 1008 -15.97 -18.66 -32.66
N THR A 1009 -15.22 -19.43 -33.44
CA THR A 1009 -14.76 -20.77 -33.08
C THR A 1009 -13.24 -20.82 -32.93
N LYS A 1010 -12.79 -21.44 -31.84
CA LYS A 1010 -11.36 -21.56 -31.54
C LYS A 1010 -11.01 -22.90 -30.90
N VAL A 1011 -10.05 -23.61 -31.50
CA VAL A 1011 -9.39 -24.75 -30.86
C VAL A 1011 -8.49 -24.24 -29.73
N THR A 1012 -8.67 -24.77 -28.54
CA THR A 1012 -7.94 -24.36 -27.33
C THR A 1012 -6.82 -25.32 -26.97
N GLY A 1013 -5.87 -24.84 -26.15
CA GLY A 1013 -4.79 -25.66 -25.61
C GLY A 1013 -5.26 -26.78 -24.65
N GLY A 1014 -6.54 -26.83 -24.29
CA GLY A 1014 -7.16 -27.94 -23.55
C GLY A 1014 -7.77 -29.02 -24.45
N GLN A 1015 -7.47 -28.98 -25.76
CA GLN A 1015 -8.01 -29.90 -26.78
C GLN A 1015 -9.54 -29.84 -26.89
N ARG A 1016 -10.09 -28.63 -26.85
CA ARG A 1016 -11.53 -28.36 -27.01
C ARG A 1016 -11.78 -27.30 -28.08
N ILE A 1017 -13.03 -27.21 -28.52
CA ILE A 1017 -13.51 -26.14 -29.39
C ILE A 1017 -14.37 -25.21 -28.54
N ASP A 1018 -13.93 -23.96 -28.41
CA ASP A 1018 -14.68 -22.90 -27.73
C ASP A 1018 -15.50 -22.13 -28.77
N LEU A 1019 -16.76 -21.86 -28.45
CA LEU A 1019 -17.70 -21.06 -29.24
C LEU A 1019 -17.95 -19.73 -28.52
N PHE A 1020 -17.65 -18.60 -29.13
CA PHE A 1020 -17.73 -17.26 -28.52
C PHE A 1020 -18.76 -16.38 -29.22
N GLY A 1021 -19.32 -15.41 -28.48
CA GLY A 1021 -20.27 -14.44 -29.00
C GLY A 1021 -21.73 -14.82 -28.79
N ALA A 1022 -22.00 -15.85 -27.99
CA ALA A 1022 -23.38 -16.23 -27.67
C ALA A 1022 -24.02 -15.17 -26.78
N ARG A 1023 -25.20 -14.68 -27.15
CA ARG A 1023 -25.99 -13.81 -26.28
C ARG A 1023 -26.65 -14.62 -25.16
N LEU A 1024 -27.06 -13.93 -24.10
CA LEU A 1024 -27.69 -14.55 -22.93
C LEU A 1024 -28.92 -15.37 -23.31
N ASP A 1025 -29.78 -14.84 -24.20
CA ASP A 1025 -31.00 -15.49 -24.71
C ASP A 1025 -30.74 -16.74 -25.55
N GLN A 1026 -29.56 -16.84 -26.17
CA GLN A 1026 -29.22 -17.96 -27.06
C GLN A 1026 -28.69 -19.17 -26.30
N LEU A 1027 -28.19 -18.98 -25.07
CA LEU A 1027 -27.53 -20.05 -24.31
C LEU A 1027 -28.40 -21.31 -24.14
N PRO A 1028 -29.69 -21.24 -23.77
CA PRO A 1028 -30.53 -22.43 -23.67
C PRO A 1028 -30.70 -23.19 -24.99
N ALA A 1029 -30.90 -22.47 -26.10
CA ALA A 1029 -31.08 -23.09 -27.42
C ALA A 1029 -29.79 -23.80 -27.88
N ILE A 1030 -28.64 -23.14 -27.70
CA ILE A 1030 -27.32 -23.70 -28.00
C ILE A 1030 -27.09 -24.98 -27.17
N TRP A 1031 -27.25 -24.90 -25.85
CA TRP A 1031 -27.02 -26.05 -24.97
C TRP A 1031 -28.01 -27.18 -25.19
N LYS A 1032 -29.26 -26.89 -25.58
CA LYS A 1032 -30.23 -27.93 -25.93
C LYS A 1032 -29.74 -28.79 -27.09
N ARG A 1033 -29.26 -28.16 -28.19
CA ARG A 1033 -28.68 -28.89 -29.34
C ARG A 1033 -27.45 -29.70 -28.93
N LEU A 1034 -26.57 -29.13 -28.12
CA LEU A 1034 -25.35 -29.82 -27.65
C LEU A 1034 -25.68 -31.02 -26.75
N VAL A 1035 -26.59 -30.87 -25.80
CA VAL A 1035 -27.02 -31.96 -24.90
C VAL A 1035 -27.74 -33.07 -25.66
N ASP A 1036 -28.60 -32.73 -26.63
CA ASP A 1036 -29.29 -33.71 -27.47
C ASP A 1036 -28.30 -34.53 -28.33
N ALA A 1037 -27.16 -33.94 -28.70
CA ALA A 1037 -26.04 -34.62 -29.35
C ALA A 1037 -25.10 -35.38 -28.39
N GLY A 1038 -25.42 -35.40 -27.10
CA GLY A 1038 -24.66 -36.12 -26.07
C GLY A 1038 -23.39 -35.38 -25.61
N PHE A 1039 -23.36 -34.05 -25.67
CA PHE A 1039 -22.35 -33.24 -24.97
C PHE A 1039 -22.78 -32.94 -23.53
N GLU A 1040 -21.78 -32.78 -22.66
CA GLU A 1040 -21.96 -32.23 -21.32
C GLU A 1040 -21.27 -30.88 -21.18
N SER A 1041 -21.57 -30.16 -20.10
CA SER A 1041 -20.88 -28.92 -19.80
C SER A 1041 -19.40 -29.12 -19.52
N GLY A 1042 -18.55 -28.36 -20.20
CA GLY A 1042 -17.11 -28.34 -19.95
C GLY A 1042 -16.70 -27.58 -18.68
N HIS A 1043 -17.66 -26.96 -17.98
CA HIS A 1043 -17.46 -26.15 -16.77
C HIS A 1043 -16.38 -25.07 -16.92
N ALA A 1044 -16.24 -24.52 -18.14
CA ALA A 1044 -15.25 -23.47 -18.43
C ALA A 1044 -15.55 -22.15 -17.70
N TYR A 1045 -16.78 -21.95 -17.25
CA TYR A 1045 -17.20 -20.82 -16.41
C TYR A 1045 -16.75 -20.99 -14.96
N ALA A 1046 -16.81 -22.21 -14.43
CA ALA A 1046 -16.56 -22.50 -13.03
C ALA A 1046 -15.07 -22.55 -12.63
N LYS A 1047 -14.83 -22.44 -11.32
CA LYS A 1047 -13.59 -22.90 -10.66
C LYS A 1047 -13.67 -24.40 -10.38
N ALA A 1048 -13.60 -25.18 -11.45
CA ALA A 1048 -13.69 -26.63 -11.42
C ALA A 1048 -12.53 -27.28 -12.20
N VAL A 1049 -12.52 -28.61 -12.30
CA VAL A 1049 -11.69 -29.34 -13.27
C VAL A 1049 -12.15 -28.99 -14.68
N ARG A 1050 -11.30 -28.25 -15.40
CA ARG A 1050 -11.65 -27.67 -16.69
C ARG A 1050 -11.24 -28.53 -17.88
N THR A 1051 -10.20 -29.34 -17.80
CA THR A 1051 -9.72 -30.16 -18.93
C THR A 1051 -8.71 -31.18 -18.43
N VAL A 1052 -8.71 -32.36 -19.08
CA VAL A 1052 -7.61 -33.33 -19.00
C VAL A 1052 -7.05 -33.49 -20.40
N LYS A 1053 -5.88 -32.87 -20.66
CA LYS A 1053 -5.22 -32.93 -21.96
C LYS A 1053 -4.46 -34.25 -22.10
N SER A 1054 -4.56 -34.93 -23.24
CA SER A 1054 -3.76 -36.14 -23.53
C SER A 1054 -3.01 -36.06 -24.85
N CYS A 1055 -1.88 -36.75 -24.93
CA CYS A 1055 -1.36 -37.16 -26.24
C CYS A 1055 -2.03 -38.45 -26.70
N VAL A 1056 -1.80 -38.83 -27.95
CA VAL A 1056 -2.43 -40.02 -28.57
C VAL A 1056 -1.93 -41.37 -28.03
N GLY A 1057 -1.08 -41.38 -27.00
CA GLY A 1057 -0.65 -42.56 -26.26
C GLY A 1057 -0.01 -43.68 -27.08
N SER A 1058 0.03 -44.88 -26.49
CA SER A 1058 0.38 -46.14 -27.18
C SER A 1058 -0.60 -46.51 -28.30
N THR A 1059 -1.80 -45.90 -28.32
CA THR A 1059 -2.83 -46.11 -29.35
C THR A 1059 -2.35 -45.70 -30.75
N TRP A 1060 -1.57 -44.62 -30.86
CA TRP A 1060 -1.08 -44.13 -32.16
C TRP A 1060 0.40 -43.71 -32.18
N CYS A 1061 0.96 -43.28 -31.05
CA CYS A 1061 2.34 -42.79 -31.03
C CYS A 1061 3.31 -43.98 -30.99
N ARG A 1062 4.28 -44.01 -31.92
CA ARG A 1062 5.35 -45.02 -31.93
C ARG A 1062 6.20 -45.07 -30.66
N TYR A 1063 6.16 -44.01 -29.84
CA TYR A 1063 6.88 -43.90 -28.56
C TYR A 1063 5.95 -44.02 -27.36
N GLY A 1064 4.65 -44.21 -27.58
CA GLY A 1064 3.69 -44.37 -26.50
C GLY A 1064 3.95 -45.65 -25.74
N VAL A 1065 4.18 -45.51 -24.43
CA VAL A 1065 4.43 -46.60 -23.49
C VAL A 1065 3.11 -47.16 -22.96
N ASP A 1066 2.13 -46.29 -22.70
CA ASP A 1066 0.82 -46.68 -22.16
C ASP A 1066 -0.33 -45.81 -22.72
N ASP A 1067 -1.58 -46.22 -22.46
CA ASP A 1067 -2.80 -45.59 -22.97
C ASP A 1067 -3.13 -44.30 -22.21
N SER A 1068 -2.49 -43.21 -22.64
CA SER A 1068 -2.75 -41.88 -22.09
C SER A 1068 -4.13 -41.32 -22.44
N VAL A 1069 -4.75 -41.76 -23.54
CA VAL A 1069 -6.07 -41.26 -23.95
C VAL A 1069 -7.14 -41.86 -23.06
N GLY A 1070 -7.14 -43.19 -22.88
CA GLY A 1070 -8.06 -43.88 -21.99
C GLY A 1070 -7.95 -43.39 -20.55
N LEU A 1071 -6.73 -43.19 -20.04
CA LEU A 1071 -6.53 -42.64 -18.71
C LEU A 1071 -7.00 -41.17 -18.61
N ALA A 1072 -6.76 -40.33 -19.62
CA ALA A 1072 -7.25 -38.95 -19.59
C ALA A 1072 -8.79 -38.87 -19.60
N ILE A 1073 -9.45 -39.71 -20.40
CA ILE A 1073 -10.92 -39.83 -20.41
C ILE A 1073 -11.41 -40.27 -19.03
N LEU A 1074 -10.79 -41.30 -18.43
CA LEU A 1074 -11.13 -41.79 -17.10
C LEU A 1074 -11.04 -40.69 -16.04
N LEU A 1075 -9.93 -39.92 -16.02
CA LEU A 1075 -9.76 -38.82 -15.06
C LEU A 1075 -10.75 -37.70 -15.33
N GLU A 1076 -11.01 -37.35 -16.60
CA GLU A 1076 -11.95 -36.26 -16.93
C GLU A 1076 -13.38 -36.60 -16.55
N GLU A 1077 -13.81 -37.85 -16.78
CA GLU A 1077 -15.13 -38.36 -16.41
C GLU A 1077 -15.28 -38.57 -14.90
N ARG A 1078 -14.19 -38.91 -14.20
CA ARG A 1078 -14.20 -39.05 -12.74
C ARG A 1078 -14.33 -37.71 -12.04
N TYR A 1079 -13.56 -36.70 -12.45
CA TYR A 1079 -13.47 -35.43 -11.71
C TYR A 1079 -14.32 -34.28 -12.29
N LYS A 1080 -15.20 -34.57 -13.25
CA LYS A 1080 -16.14 -33.58 -13.78
C LYS A 1080 -17.05 -33.05 -12.66
N GLY A 1081 -17.35 -31.76 -12.71
CA GLY A 1081 -18.19 -31.08 -11.72
C GLY A 1081 -17.46 -30.70 -10.41
N LEU A 1082 -16.30 -31.28 -10.10
CA LEU A 1082 -15.55 -30.99 -8.87
C LEU A 1082 -15.21 -29.50 -8.75
N ARG A 1083 -15.89 -28.79 -7.83
CA ARG A 1083 -15.61 -27.39 -7.48
C ARG A 1083 -14.42 -27.31 -6.52
N ALA A 1084 -13.57 -26.31 -6.72
CA ALA A 1084 -12.32 -26.13 -5.99
C ALA A 1084 -12.04 -24.64 -5.71
N PRO A 1085 -11.11 -24.29 -4.80
CA PRO A 1085 -10.72 -22.90 -4.54
C PRO A 1085 -10.36 -22.12 -5.80
N HIS A 1086 -9.80 -22.82 -6.80
CA HIS A 1086 -9.49 -22.28 -8.11
C HIS A 1086 -9.65 -23.36 -9.20
N LYS A 1087 -9.81 -22.97 -10.48
CA LYS A 1087 -9.83 -23.86 -11.65
C LYS A 1087 -8.60 -24.77 -11.71
N LEU A 1088 -8.82 -26.04 -12.03
CA LEU A 1088 -7.83 -27.11 -12.13
C LEU A 1088 -7.71 -27.58 -13.58
N LYS A 1089 -6.49 -27.94 -13.99
CA LYS A 1089 -6.19 -28.54 -15.29
C LYS A 1089 -5.30 -29.75 -15.08
N PHE A 1090 -5.58 -30.84 -15.77
CA PHE A 1090 -4.74 -32.04 -15.74
C PHE A 1090 -4.16 -32.33 -17.12
N ALA A 1091 -3.14 -33.17 -17.17
CA ALA A 1091 -2.71 -33.77 -18.42
C ALA A 1091 -2.05 -35.14 -18.23
N VAL A 1092 -2.22 -36.01 -19.23
CA VAL A 1092 -1.69 -37.36 -19.26
C VAL A 1092 -0.85 -37.55 -20.52
N SER A 1093 0.43 -37.86 -20.33
CA SER A 1093 1.36 -38.17 -21.42
C SER A 1093 1.68 -39.66 -21.42
N GLY A 1094 1.54 -40.29 -22.59
CA GLY A 1094 1.82 -41.72 -22.78
C GLY A 1094 3.31 -42.05 -22.84
N CYS A 1095 4.22 -41.08 -22.71
CA CYS A 1095 5.66 -41.31 -22.55
C CYS A 1095 6.37 -40.06 -22.00
N THR A 1096 7.65 -40.20 -21.67
CA THR A 1096 8.51 -39.13 -21.13
C THR A 1096 8.78 -37.96 -22.09
N ARG A 1097 8.41 -38.08 -23.37
CA ARG A 1097 8.42 -36.95 -24.32
C ARG A 1097 7.34 -35.91 -24.05
N GLU A 1098 6.38 -36.26 -23.20
CA GLU A 1098 5.52 -35.29 -22.52
C GLU A 1098 4.66 -34.41 -23.44
N CYS A 1099 4.22 -34.93 -24.60
CA CYS A 1099 3.48 -34.12 -25.59
C CYS A 1099 2.16 -33.51 -25.06
N ALA A 1100 1.65 -33.96 -23.91
CA ALA A 1100 0.48 -33.38 -23.26
C ALA A 1100 0.79 -32.16 -22.35
N GLU A 1101 2.07 -31.80 -22.14
CA GLU A 1101 2.50 -30.77 -21.18
C GLU A 1101 2.02 -31.07 -19.74
N ALA A 1102 2.00 -32.35 -19.35
CA ALA A 1102 1.70 -32.86 -18.01
C ALA A 1102 2.32 -32.08 -16.86
N GLN A 1103 3.60 -31.73 -16.93
CA GLN A 1103 4.29 -31.03 -15.85
C GLN A 1103 3.82 -29.58 -15.71
N SER A 1104 3.18 -28.97 -16.71
CA SER A 1104 2.64 -27.61 -16.59
C SER A 1104 1.27 -27.54 -15.90
N LYS A 1105 0.71 -28.67 -15.48
CA LYS A 1105 -0.67 -28.80 -15.01
C LYS A 1105 -0.73 -29.03 -13.48
N ASP A 1106 -1.91 -28.80 -12.89
CA ASP A 1106 -2.13 -29.02 -11.46
C ASP A 1106 -1.91 -30.50 -11.08
N VAL A 1107 -2.31 -31.41 -11.98
CA VAL A 1107 -2.03 -32.85 -11.94
C VAL A 1107 -1.48 -33.28 -13.29
N GLY A 1108 -0.22 -33.70 -13.30
CA GLY A 1108 0.47 -34.25 -14.46
C GLY A 1108 0.71 -35.74 -14.30
N VAL A 1109 0.42 -36.53 -15.32
CA VAL A 1109 0.70 -37.97 -15.33
C VAL A 1109 1.54 -38.32 -16.54
N ILE A 1110 2.62 -39.06 -16.34
CA ILE A 1110 3.54 -39.46 -17.42
C ILE A 1110 3.80 -40.96 -17.33
N ALA A 1111 3.54 -41.69 -18.42
CA ALA A 1111 3.83 -43.11 -18.51
C ALA A 1111 5.34 -43.39 -18.56
N THR A 1112 5.74 -44.46 -17.88
CA THR A 1112 7.09 -45.04 -17.92
C THR A 1112 6.99 -46.55 -18.02
N GLU A 1113 8.11 -47.23 -18.30
CA GLU A 1113 8.16 -48.70 -18.33
C GLU A 1113 7.82 -49.35 -16.98
N GLN A 1114 7.93 -48.60 -15.88
CA GLN A 1114 7.65 -49.07 -14.52
C GLN A 1114 6.23 -48.71 -14.04
N GLY A 1115 5.39 -48.10 -14.89
CA GLY A 1115 4.07 -47.59 -14.54
C GLY A 1115 3.99 -46.06 -14.64
N TRP A 1116 3.05 -45.45 -13.91
CA TRP A 1116 2.77 -44.02 -13.99
C TRP A 1116 3.62 -43.20 -13.03
N ASN A 1117 4.19 -42.10 -13.53
CA ASN A 1117 4.76 -41.04 -12.70
C ASN A 1117 3.72 -39.93 -12.51
N LEU A 1118 3.42 -39.62 -11.26
CA LEU A 1118 2.51 -38.55 -10.86
C LEU A 1118 3.31 -37.29 -10.51
N TYR A 1119 2.93 -36.17 -11.09
CA TYR A 1119 3.46 -34.83 -10.83
C TYR A 1119 2.34 -33.93 -10.33
N LEU A 1120 2.59 -33.13 -9.29
CA LEU A 1120 1.58 -32.28 -8.66
C LEU A 1120 2.01 -30.82 -8.56
N CYS A 1121 1.03 -29.92 -8.48
CA CYS A 1121 1.22 -28.48 -8.18
C CYS A 1121 1.97 -27.68 -9.26
N GLY A 1122 1.77 -28.02 -10.55
CA GLY A 1122 2.22 -27.21 -11.68
C GLY A 1122 1.27 -26.07 -12.03
N ASN A 1123 1.73 -25.12 -12.84
CA ASN A 1123 0.94 -23.97 -13.27
C ASN A 1123 1.34 -23.48 -14.66
N GLY A 1124 0.42 -23.52 -15.61
CA GLY A 1124 0.56 -22.91 -16.95
C GLY A 1124 -0.03 -21.49 -17.04
N GLY A 1125 -0.01 -20.72 -15.95
CA GLY A 1125 -0.62 -19.38 -15.82
C GLY A 1125 0.38 -18.21 -15.87
N MET A 1126 0.05 -17.07 -15.26
CA MET A 1126 0.88 -15.84 -15.29
C MET A 1126 2.30 -16.02 -14.74
N LYS A 1127 2.49 -16.98 -13.82
CA LYS A 1127 3.80 -17.42 -13.33
C LYS A 1127 3.95 -18.90 -13.64
N PRO A 1128 4.45 -19.27 -14.84
CA PRO A 1128 4.62 -20.66 -15.22
C PRO A 1128 5.50 -21.41 -14.22
N ARG A 1129 5.10 -22.63 -13.87
CA ARG A 1129 5.84 -23.49 -12.95
C ARG A 1129 5.61 -24.94 -13.35
N HIS A 1130 6.68 -25.73 -13.44
CA HIS A 1130 6.54 -27.18 -13.55
C HIS A 1130 6.03 -27.77 -12.24
N ALA A 1131 5.27 -28.85 -12.33
CA ALA A 1131 4.80 -29.67 -11.23
C ALA A 1131 5.97 -30.47 -10.66
N ASP A 1132 5.94 -30.73 -9.36
CA ASP A 1132 6.97 -31.53 -8.70
C ASP A 1132 6.66 -33.01 -8.87
N LEU A 1133 7.67 -33.82 -9.14
CA LEU A 1133 7.52 -35.28 -9.17
C LEU A 1133 7.04 -35.74 -7.80
N PHE A 1134 5.85 -36.33 -7.73
CA PHE A 1134 5.22 -36.71 -6.47
C PHE A 1134 5.47 -38.17 -6.14
N ALA A 1135 5.22 -39.07 -7.08
CA ALA A 1135 5.44 -40.51 -6.94
C ALA A 1135 5.68 -41.17 -8.31
N THR A 1136 6.37 -42.31 -8.32
CA THR A 1136 6.80 -43.02 -9.53
C THR A 1136 6.34 -44.47 -9.53
N GLY A 1137 6.23 -45.07 -10.72
CA GLY A 1137 5.96 -46.51 -10.87
C GLY A 1137 4.59 -46.95 -10.33
N LEU A 1138 3.59 -46.06 -10.42
CA LEU A 1138 2.26 -46.32 -9.89
C LEU A 1138 1.43 -47.18 -10.86
N ASP A 1139 0.66 -48.12 -10.33
CA ASP A 1139 -0.46 -48.69 -11.05
C ASP A 1139 -1.64 -47.69 -11.09
N THR A 1140 -2.57 -47.87 -12.05
CA THR A 1140 -3.70 -46.94 -12.25
C THR A 1140 -4.59 -46.79 -11.01
N SER A 1141 -4.78 -47.86 -10.22
CA SER A 1141 -5.64 -47.79 -9.03
C SER A 1141 -4.99 -46.98 -7.92
N THR A 1142 -3.68 -47.12 -7.72
CA THR A 1142 -2.92 -46.33 -6.75
C THR A 1142 -2.78 -44.88 -7.18
N LEU A 1143 -2.55 -44.62 -8.47
CA LEU A 1143 -2.57 -43.28 -9.04
C LEU A 1143 -3.87 -42.54 -8.73
N ILE A 1144 -5.02 -43.18 -8.99
CA ILE A 1144 -6.33 -42.57 -8.74
C ILE A 1144 -6.51 -42.24 -7.26
N ARG A 1145 -6.16 -43.15 -6.34
CA ARG A 1145 -6.24 -42.89 -4.90
C ARG A 1145 -5.42 -41.67 -4.48
N TYR A 1146 -4.19 -41.53 -4.99
CA TYR A 1146 -3.34 -40.38 -4.66
C TYR A 1146 -3.90 -39.07 -5.22
N VAL A 1147 -4.48 -39.09 -6.42
CA VAL A 1147 -5.15 -37.91 -6.99
C VAL A 1147 -6.41 -37.55 -6.20
N ASP A 1148 -7.25 -38.53 -5.83
CA ASP A 1148 -8.45 -38.32 -4.99
C ASP A 1148 -8.07 -37.61 -3.68
N ARG A 1149 -7.10 -38.18 -2.96
CA ARG A 1149 -6.58 -37.64 -1.68
C ARG A 1149 -6.01 -36.24 -1.87
N PHE A 1150 -5.17 -36.03 -2.89
CA PHE A 1150 -4.55 -34.72 -3.17
C PHE A 1150 -5.60 -33.64 -3.40
N LEU A 1151 -6.57 -33.91 -4.28
CA LEU A 1151 -7.61 -32.94 -4.64
C LEU A 1151 -8.46 -32.58 -3.42
N MET A 1152 -8.88 -33.56 -2.62
CA MET A 1152 -9.67 -33.30 -1.42
C MET A 1152 -8.87 -32.57 -0.34
N PHE A 1153 -7.60 -32.93 -0.15
CA PHE A 1153 -6.73 -32.24 0.81
C PHE A 1153 -6.47 -30.78 0.41
N TYR A 1154 -6.20 -30.51 -0.88
CA TYR A 1154 -6.09 -29.15 -1.42
C TYR A 1154 -7.38 -28.35 -1.24
N ILE A 1155 -8.53 -28.92 -1.59
CA ILE A 1155 -9.84 -28.26 -1.43
C ILE A 1155 -10.11 -27.90 0.04
N LYS A 1156 -9.71 -28.79 0.96
CA LYS A 1156 -9.87 -28.64 2.42
C LYS A 1156 -8.98 -27.55 3.01
N SER A 1157 -7.75 -27.39 2.52
CA SER A 1157 -6.71 -26.59 3.20
C SER A 1157 -6.29 -25.31 2.47
N ALA A 1158 -6.54 -25.20 1.16
CA ALA A 1158 -6.13 -24.01 0.43
C ALA A 1158 -7.04 -22.80 0.71
N ASP A 1159 -6.47 -21.61 0.58
CA ASP A 1159 -7.17 -20.34 0.73
C ASP A 1159 -7.99 -19.98 -0.53
N ARG A 1160 -8.84 -18.94 -0.47
CA ARG A 1160 -9.71 -18.57 -1.59
C ARG A 1160 -8.89 -18.18 -2.82
N LEU A 1161 -9.32 -18.64 -4.00
CA LEU A 1161 -8.68 -18.34 -5.28
C LEU A 1161 -7.17 -18.69 -5.31
N GLN A 1162 -6.68 -19.48 -4.36
CA GLN A 1162 -5.29 -19.93 -4.33
C GLN A 1162 -5.08 -21.02 -5.39
N ARG A 1163 -3.93 -21.01 -6.06
CA ARG A 1163 -3.51 -22.08 -6.99
C ARG A 1163 -2.82 -23.19 -6.22
N THR A 1164 -2.92 -24.43 -6.71
CA THR A 1164 -2.18 -25.60 -6.16
C THR A 1164 -0.68 -25.32 -6.01
N SER A 1165 -0.07 -24.66 -7.00
CA SER A 1165 1.34 -24.27 -6.96
C SER A 1165 1.67 -23.34 -5.79
N VAL A 1166 0.89 -22.28 -5.59
CA VAL A 1166 1.11 -21.29 -4.52
C VAL A 1166 0.77 -21.88 -3.16
N TRP A 1167 -0.28 -22.72 -3.10
CA TRP A 1167 -0.65 -23.44 -1.90
C TRP A 1167 0.48 -24.34 -1.41
N ARG A 1168 1.12 -25.12 -2.30
CA ARG A 1168 2.27 -25.96 -1.95
C ARG A 1168 3.49 -25.15 -1.49
N ASP A 1169 3.72 -23.95 -2.04
CA ASP A 1169 4.82 -23.08 -1.57
C ASP A 1169 4.60 -22.56 -0.15
N ASN A 1170 3.33 -22.46 0.27
CA ASN A 1170 2.96 -22.00 1.60
C ASN A 1170 2.78 -23.15 2.61
N LEU A 1171 2.92 -24.41 2.20
CA LEU A 1171 2.88 -25.56 3.12
C LEU A 1171 4.25 -25.71 3.80
N ASP A 1172 4.25 -25.77 5.13
CA ASP A 1172 5.44 -26.12 5.90
C ASP A 1172 5.91 -27.54 5.52
N GLY A 1173 7.11 -27.65 4.96
CA GLY A 1173 7.64 -28.90 4.40
C GLY A 1173 7.24 -29.20 2.95
N GLY A 1174 6.45 -28.31 2.31
CA GLY A 1174 6.18 -28.32 0.87
C GLY A 1174 5.67 -29.64 0.32
N ILE A 1175 6.34 -30.17 -0.71
CA ILE A 1175 5.94 -31.41 -1.38
C ILE A 1175 6.17 -32.66 -0.51
N ASP A 1176 7.16 -32.62 0.38
CA ASP A 1176 7.48 -33.76 1.25
C ASP A 1176 6.41 -33.95 2.32
N TYR A 1177 5.96 -32.85 2.94
CA TYR A 1177 4.80 -32.91 3.83
C TYR A 1177 3.55 -33.43 3.11
N LEU A 1178 3.34 -33.05 1.85
CA LEU A 1178 2.23 -33.57 1.07
C LEU A 1178 2.35 -35.09 0.84
N ARG A 1179 3.57 -35.63 0.64
CA ARG A 1179 3.79 -37.08 0.54
C ARG A 1179 3.43 -37.79 1.84
N ASP A 1180 3.91 -37.28 2.99
CA ASP A 1180 3.60 -37.85 4.30
C ASP A 1180 2.08 -37.97 4.53
N VAL A 1181 1.32 -36.94 4.16
CA VAL A 1181 -0.15 -36.90 4.36
C VAL A 1181 -0.88 -37.83 3.39
N ILE A 1182 -0.49 -37.82 2.11
CA ILE A 1182 -1.26 -38.46 1.03
C ILE A 1182 -0.84 -39.92 0.81
N ILE A 1183 0.45 -40.24 0.94
CA ILE A 1183 1.02 -41.57 0.72
C ILE A 1183 1.07 -42.34 2.04
N ASP A 1184 1.74 -41.77 3.04
CA ASP A 1184 2.00 -42.44 4.32
C ASP A 1184 0.83 -42.32 5.32
N ASP A 1185 -0.23 -41.61 4.92
CA ASP A 1185 -1.43 -41.35 5.72
C ASP A 1185 -1.10 -40.89 7.14
N ARG A 1186 -0.09 -40.00 7.27
CA ARG A 1186 0.44 -39.54 8.56
C ARG A 1186 -0.64 -38.94 9.47
N LEU A 1187 -1.72 -38.41 8.91
CA LEU A 1187 -2.85 -37.83 9.64
C LEU A 1187 -4.02 -38.81 9.86
N GLY A 1188 -4.00 -39.99 9.24
CA GLY A 1188 -5.08 -40.99 9.34
C GLY A 1188 -6.38 -40.56 8.66
N ILE A 1189 -6.31 -39.74 7.61
CA ILE A 1189 -7.48 -39.14 6.92
C ILE A 1189 -7.67 -39.64 5.49
N ALA A 1190 -6.78 -40.48 4.97
CA ALA A 1190 -6.82 -40.90 3.57
C ALA A 1190 -8.17 -41.55 3.17
N ALA A 1191 -8.71 -42.44 4.01
CA ALA A 1191 -10.00 -43.08 3.76
C ALA A 1191 -11.17 -42.07 3.74
N GLU A 1192 -11.11 -41.04 4.59
CA GLU A 1192 -12.11 -39.96 4.61
C GLU A 1192 -12.07 -39.15 3.31
N LEU A 1193 -10.86 -38.78 2.86
CA LEU A 1193 -10.66 -38.03 1.61
C LEU A 1193 -11.15 -38.82 0.39
N GLU A 1194 -10.88 -40.13 0.33
CA GLU A 1194 -11.38 -41.01 -0.74
C GLU A 1194 -12.90 -41.11 -0.72
N ALA A 1195 -13.52 -41.27 0.46
CA ALA A 1195 -14.97 -41.31 0.61
C ALA A 1195 -15.64 -39.98 0.19
N GLN A 1196 -15.02 -38.85 0.51
CA GLN A 1196 -15.49 -37.52 0.10
C GLN A 1196 -15.45 -37.34 -1.42
N MET A 1197 -14.39 -37.81 -2.08
CA MET A 1197 -14.33 -37.83 -3.54
C MET A 1197 -15.39 -38.77 -4.13
N GLY A 1198 -15.58 -39.95 -3.53
CA GLY A 1198 -16.63 -40.89 -3.91
C GLY A 1198 -18.02 -40.24 -3.93
N HIS A 1199 -18.38 -39.49 -2.89
CA HIS A 1199 -19.65 -38.75 -2.84
C HIS A 1199 -19.82 -37.78 -4.01
N VAL A 1200 -18.77 -37.02 -4.38
CA VAL A 1200 -18.83 -36.08 -5.51
C VAL A 1200 -19.04 -36.82 -6.84
N ILE A 1201 -18.38 -37.95 -7.03
CA ILE A 1201 -18.52 -38.78 -8.23
C ILE A 1201 -19.94 -39.34 -8.34
N ASP A 1202 -20.44 -39.93 -7.25
CA ASP A 1202 -21.73 -40.62 -7.23
C ASP A 1202 -22.93 -39.67 -7.38
N THR A 1203 -22.74 -38.38 -7.10
CA THR A 1203 -23.80 -37.36 -7.14
C THR A 1203 -23.70 -36.39 -8.31
N TYR A 1204 -22.76 -36.58 -9.24
CA TYR A 1204 -22.59 -35.68 -10.38
C TYR A 1204 -23.83 -35.65 -11.28
N GLU A 1205 -24.24 -34.44 -11.65
CA GLU A 1205 -25.29 -34.19 -12.63
C GLU A 1205 -24.88 -33.01 -13.54
N CYS A 1206 -25.13 -33.11 -14.84
CA CYS A 1206 -24.81 -32.03 -15.77
C CYS A 1206 -25.70 -30.79 -15.51
N GLU A 1207 -25.07 -29.68 -15.10
CA GLU A 1207 -25.75 -28.43 -14.72
C GLU A 1207 -26.66 -27.89 -15.83
N TRP A 1208 -26.21 -27.95 -17.10
CA TRP A 1208 -27.01 -27.51 -18.25
C TRP A 1208 -28.19 -28.43 -18.55
N LYS A 1209 -28.00 -29.75 -18.45
CA LYS A 1209 -29.13 -30.70 -18.64
C LYS A 1209 -30.22 -30.42 -17.60
N LYS A 1210 -29.84 -30.29 -16.34
CA LYS A 1210 -30.75 -29.95 -15.23
C LYS A 1210 -31.39 -28.56 -15.35
N THR A 1211 -30.72 -27.61 -16.02
CA THR A 1211 -31.28 -26.29 -16.33
C THR A 1211 -32.36 -26.40 -17.40
N LEU A 1212 -32.09 -27.14 -18.48
CA LEU A 1212 -32.98 -27.28 -19.64
C LEU A 1212 -34.28 -28.01 -19.30
N ASP A 1213 -34.24 -28.92 -18.33
CA ASP A 1213 -35.40 -29.69 -17.89
C ASP A 1213 -36.37 -28.89 -16.98
N ASP A 1214 -36.06 -27.63 -16.62
CA ASP A 1214 -36.86 -26.78 -15.73
C ASP A 1214 -37.25 -25.43 -16.40
N PRO A 1215 -38.51 -25.28 -16.84
CA PRO A 1215 -39.00 -24.05 -17.50
C PRO A 1215 -38.88 -22.77 -16.66
N GLU A 1216 -38.95 -22.86 -15.33
CA GLU A 1216 -38.81 -21.68 -14.46
C GLU A 1216 -37.37 -21.18 -14.45
N ARG A 1217 -36.38 -22.08 -14.53
CA ARG A 1217 -34.96 -21.70 -14.60
C ARG A 1217 -34.59 -21.05 -15.93
N LEU A 1218 -35.24 -21.44 -17.01
CA LEU A 1218 -35.02 -20.86 -18.34
C LEU A 1218 -35.35 -19.37 -18.41
N ARG A 1219 -36.28 -18.88 -17.58
CA ARG A 1219 -36.65 -17.45 -17.53
C ARG A 1219 -35.48 -16.53 -17.18
N ARG A 1220 -34.43 -17.07 -16.56
CA ARG A 1220 -33.22 -16.33 -16.14
C ARG A 1220 -32.29 -16.00 -17.29
N PHE A 1221 -32.44 -16.64 -18.44
CA PHE A 1221 -31.63 -16.43 -19.64
C PHE A 1221 -32.31 -15.44 -20.58
N LYS A 1222 -32.82 -14.33 -20.04
CA LYS A 1222 -33.40 -13.23 -20.82
C LYS A 1222 -32.66 -11.93 -20.53
N PRO A 1223 -32.39 -11.08 -21.55
CA PRO A 1223 -31.71 -9.80 -21.34
C PRO A 1223 -32.52 -8.85 -20.47
N PHE A 1224 -33.85 -8.82 -20.67
CA PHE A 1224 -34.78 -7.97 -19.94
C PHE A 1224 -35.91 -8.80 -19.34
N VAL A 1225 -36.32 -8.47 -18.11
CA VAL A 1225 -37.40 -9.18 -17.40
C VAL A 1225 -38.75 -9.07 -18.12
N ASN A 1226 -38.95 -7.97 -18.86
CA ASN A 1226 -40.23 -7.60 -19.49
C ASN A 1226 -40.19 -7.56 -21.02
N SER A 1227 -39.10 -7.99 -21.66
CA SER A 1227 -38.97 -7.94 -23.11
C SER A 1227 -38.20 -9.13 -23.67
N ASP A 1228 -38.62 -9.60 -24.84
CA ASP A 1228 -37.90 -10.57 -25.65
C ASP A 1228 -36.94 -9.90 -26.66
N THR A 1229 -36.82 -8.57 -26.62
CA THR A 1229 -35.87 -7.82 -27.46
C THR A 1229 -34.42 -8.19 -27.08
N PRO A 1230 -33.56 -8.53 -28.07
CA PRO A 1230 -32.13 -8.70 -27.85
C PRO A 1230 -31.46 -7.43 -27.31
N ASP A 1231 -30.29 -7.58 -26.70
CA ASP A 1231 -29.46 -6.43 -26.30
C ASP A 1231 -28.86 -5.77 -27.56
N GLU A 1232 -29.41 -4.60 -27.92
CA GLU A 1232 -29.00 -3.83 -29.11
C GLU A 1232 -27.62 -3.17 -28.98
N THR A 1233 -27.03 -3.18 -27.78
CA THR A 1233 -25.70 -2.60 -27.52
C THR A 1233 -24.54 -3.52 -27.93
N ILE A 1234 -24.85 -4.79 -28.24
CA ILE A 1234 -23.87 -5.79 -28.66
C ILE A 1234 -23.66 -5.69 -30.18
N HIS A 1235 -22.48 -5.23 -30.58
CA HIS A 1235 -22.10 -5.09 -31.99
C HIS A 1235 -20.92 -5.99 -32.33
N PHE A 1236 -21.03 -6.73 -33.44
CA PHE A 1236 -19.97 -7.57 -33.98
C PHE A 1236 -19.45 -7.04 -35.31
N VAL A 1237 -18.15 -7.25 -35.55
CA VAL A 1237 -17.47 -6.98 -36.83
C VAL A 1237 -16.85 -8.29 -37.34
N ARG A 1238 -16.78 -8.46 -38.67
CA ARG A 1238 -16.11 -9.61 -39.29
C ARG A 1238 -14.62 -9.36 -39.42
N GLU A 1239 -13.82 -10.27 -38.88
CA GLU A 1239 -12.37 -10.26 -39.02
C GLU A 1239 -11.86 -11.69 -39.20
N ARG A 1240 -10.98 -11.92 -40.18
CA ARG A 1240 -10.48 -13.26 -40.55
C ARG A 1240 -11.60 -14.28 -40.81
N GLY A 1241 -12.71 -13.83 -41.41
CA GLY A 1241 -13.85 -14.67 -41.76
C GLY A 1241 -14.73 -15.12 -40.58
N GLN A 1242 -14.51 -14.61 -39.36
CA GLN A 1242 -15.33 -14.90 -38.18
C GLN A 1242 -15.77 -13.60 -37.51
N VAL A 1243 -16.77 -13.66 -36.61
CA VAL A 1243 -17.18 -12.49 -35.83
C VAL A 1243 -16.18 -12.17 -34.72
N ARG A 1244 -16.10 -10.90 -34.34
CA ARG A 1244 -15.50 -10.44 -33.09
C ARG A 1244 -16.25 -9.22 -32.56
N PRO A 1245 -16.15 -8.91 -31.25
CA PRO A 1245 -16.75 -7.69 -30.73
C PRO A 1245 -16.21 -6.43 -31.44
N ALA A 1246 -17.09 -5.46 -31.71
CA ALA A 1246 -16.72 -4.16 -32.25
C ALA A 1246 -15.84 -3.39 -31.25
N ARG A 1247 -14.78 -2.75 -31.75
CA ARG A 1247 -13.97 -1.81 -30.97
C ARG A 1247 -14.74 -0.50 -30.78
N THR A 1248 -14.33 0.33 -29.83
CA THR A 1248 -15.03 1.58 -29.48
C THR A 1248 -15.19 2.51 -30.68
N ASP A 1249 -14.20 2.57 -31.56
CA ASP A 1249 -14.17 3.34 -32.81
C ASP A 1249 -15.00 2.74 -33.95
N GLU A 1250 -15.40 1.47 -33.84
CA GLU A 1250 -16.21 0.75 -34.83
C GLU A 1250 -17.69 0.66 -34.43
N LYS A 1251 -18.02 1.07 -33.20
CA LYS A 1251 -19.41 1.16 -32.76
C LYS A 1251 -20.06 2.36 -33.45
N PRO A 1252 -21.34 2.24 -33.89
CA PRO A 1252 -22.05 3.38 -34.43
C PRO A 1252 -22.08 4.50 -33.40
N SER A 1253 -21.71 5.72 -33.81
CA SER A 1253 -21.86 6.92 -32.99
C SER A 1253 -23.33 7.04 -32.60
N GLU A 1254 -23.64 6.96 -31.31
CA GLU A 1254 -25.00 7.21 -30.83
C GLU A 1254 -25.37 8.65 -31.21
N VAL A 1255 -26.18 8.78 -32.27
CA VAL A 1255 -26.99 9.97 -32.46
C VAL A 1255 -27.97 9.94 -31.30
N THR A 1256 -27.75 10.81 -30.31
CA THR A 1256 -28.76 11.15 -29.32
C THR A 1256 -29.94 11.84 -30.03
N GLU A 1257 -30.78 11.02 -30.66
CA GLU A 1257 -32.19 11.31 -30.87
C GLU A 1257 -32.95 10.40 -29.92
N HIS A 1258 -33.29 10.89 -28.73
CA HIS A 1258 -34.66 10.82 -28.21
C HIS A 1258 -34.82 11.78 -27.03
N ALA A 1259 -35.89 12.56 -27.15
CA ALA A 1259 -36.42 13.53 -26.21
C ALA A 1259 -37.06 12.88 -24.97
#